data_AF-A0AAD6KTS9-F1
#
_entry.id   AF-A0AAD6KTS9-F1
#
_cell.length_a   1.000
_cell.length_b   1.000
_cell.length_c   1.000
_cell.angle_alpha   90.00
_cell.angle_beta   90.00
_cell.angle_gamma   90.00
#
_symmetry.space_group_name_H-M   'P 1'
#
loop_
_entity.id
_entity.type
_entity.pdbx_description
1 polymer ?
#
loop_
_entity_poly.entity_id
_entity_poly.type
_entity_poly.pdbx_seq_one_letter_code
_entity_poly.pdbx_strand_id
1 'polypeptide(L)'
;MDDVFFSFHSPSPHPNSDDASSSSPPPRTPKIFDRYFSSSSPSSSSDEDDDLQPSNPNPSLEASNKRLDYMIQFLDRKISNNNSESTSNNNESVPHRQKTSALTEFIGKGGGTGIFRIPVRAAAHPDRPPSLEIRPRPLRESQTGRFLRTIVTTETQLWGGRENGAVQVWELKEMYGGSDETAPFKESAALNSGSGVTCMVSDEGSRVVWSGHRDGRIRCWKMDTGPGLDRSRVKEVLSWMAHRGPVMSMVMTCCGDLWSGSEGGVIKIWPWEDLERAFSFTAEERHMAALSVERSYIDTRDQVTVNGFSNALNSDVRYLLSDNSRAKVWSAGYLSFALWDARTKDLLKMFNIDGQIERLDMLSGQDLTFEDDIRMKIVAGSKKEKMQTSISFLQRSCNAIMGAADAVRRVAVKGGFGDDNRKTEALIITTDGMMWTGCANGSLVQWDGNGNRLQDFQYHPVAVQCLCTFGLRIWVGYASGTVQVLDLEGNLLGGWVAHSSQVIKMAVGAGYVFTLANHGGIRGWNVMSPGPLDGILCSELAGKEFLYTRIENLKISAGTWNVAQGRASRDSLVSWLGSAAGDVGIVVVGLQEVEMGAGVLAMSAAKETVGLEGSSAGQWWLDMIGTTLDEGSTFERVGSRQLAGLLIAMWVRNNLKAHVGDVDAAAVPCGFGRAIGNKGAVGLRIRVYDRVICFINCHFAAHLEAVNRRNADFDHVYRTMTFGRPSNFFNSAAAGTSSAVMGGHSPEGIPELSEADMVIFLGDFNYRLDGISYDEARDFVSQRCFDWLREKDQLRTEMEVGNVFQGMREAVIRFPPTYKFEKHQPGLAGYDSGEKRRIPAWCDRVLYRDSRSSHVSECCLDCPVVSLISQYDACMDVTDSDHKPVRCIFSVDIAKVDESVRRQEFGDIMKSNEEIRYIIDELCKIPETIVSTNNIILQNQDTRILRITNKCGENDALFEIICEGQSIIDENGQASDHHSRGSYGFPQWLEVTPAAGIIKPDHIAEVSIHLEDFPTLEVFGDGVPQNPLCEDTGDKEAILVVKVRGTFNTNETKNHRIRVRHCCSSQTARLDPRPKGSEQIQGSLLHRADYQHLSSSYDVVNHLRNLDSP
;
A
#
# COMPACT_ATOMS: atom_id res chain seq x y z
N MET A 1 57.10 39.42 47.41
CA MET A 1 57.69 38.97 46.13
C MET A 1 56.74 39.40 45.02
N ASP A 2 56.67 40.68 44.67
CA ASP A 2 57.78 41.63 44.41
C ASP A 2 58.58 41.09 43.21
N ASP A 3 58.72 41.78 42.08
CA ASP A 3 58.47 43.20 41.79
C ASP A 3 58.18 43.39 40.26
N VAL A 4 57.19 44.18 39.82
CA VAL A 4 57.17 45.66 39.65
C VAL A 4 57.90 46.12 38.36
N PHE A 5 57.38 46.97 37.45
CA PHE A 5 56.04 47.61 37.24
C PHE A 5 56.12 48.60 36.03
N PHE A 6 55.09 49.46 35.87
CA PHE A 6 55.14 50.82 35.29
C PHE A 6 55.31 50.96 33.75
N SER A 7 54.73 51.95 33.04
CA SER A 7 53.76 53.04 33.35
C SER A 7 53.18 53.59 32.01
N PHE A 8 52.32 54.61 31.85
CA PHE A 8 51.59 55.63 32.65
C PHE A 8 50.35 56.06 31.80
N HIS A 9 49.42 56.98 32.12
CA HIS A 9 49.23 57.95 33.20
C HIS A 9 47.71 58.08 33.58
N SER A 10 47.23 59.25 34.00
CA SER A 10 45.81 59.62 34.26
C SER A 10 45.61 61.14 33.96
N PRO A 11 44.47 61.85 34.26
CA PRO A 11 43.81 61.96 35.58
C PRO A 11 42.25 61.97 35.58
N SER A 12 41.70 62.15 36.79
CA SER A 12 40.32 62.00 37.31
C SER A 12 39.52 63.34 37.32
N PRO A 13 38.34 63.56 38.00
CA PRO A 13 37.62 62.69 38.96
C PRO A 13 36.06 62.72 39.07
N HIS A 14 35.50 61.67 39.74
CA HIS A 14 34.23 61.62 40.53
C HIS A 14 32.84 61.78 39.81
N PRO A 15 31.68 61.46 40.45
CA PRO A 15 31.27 60.09 40.86
C PRO A 15 29.76 59.73 40.57
N ASN A 16 29.41 58.44 40.70
CA ASN A 16 28.05 57.86 40.93
C ASN A 16 26.94 57.93 39.85
N SER A 17 26.17 56.81 39.81
CA SER A 17 24.76 56.62 39.38
C SER A 17 24.30 56.90 37.94
N ASP A 18 23.92 55.80 37.28
CA ASP A 18 22.64 55.51 36.60
C ASP A 18 22.20 56.18 35.27
N ASP A 19 21.83 55.27 34.35
CA ASP A 19 20.77 55.27 33.32
C ASP A 19 20.70 56.23 32.10
N ALA A 20 20.83 55.55 30.94
CA ALA A 20 19.84 55.48 29.85
C ALA A 20 19.45 56.73 29.02
N SER A 21 20.15 56.84 27.89
CA SER A 21 19.63 57.09 26.51
C SER A 21 18.59 58.20 26.23
N SER A 22 19.05 59.16 25.41
CA SER A 22 18.29 60.26 24.81
C SER A 22 17.40 59.88 23.61
N SER A 23 16.52 60.81 23.27
CA SER A 23 15.43 60.71 22.30
C SER A 23 15.64 61.49 20.98
N SER A 24 14.67 61.33 20.07
CA SER A 24 14.12 62.34 19.11
C SER A 24 14.63 62.37 17.64
N PRO A 25 13.78 62.80 16.66
CA PRO A 25 13.84 62.33 15.27
C PRO A 25 13.89 63.47 14.20
N PRO A 26 13.35 63.34 12.96
CA PRO A 26 14.09 63.32 11.69
C PRO A 26 13.92 64.62 10.84
N PRO A 27 14.48 64.77 9.59
CA PRO A 27 13.72 64.33 8.38
C PRO A 27 14.49 64.08 7.04
N ARG A 28 13.82 63.37 6.11
CA ARG A 28 13.86 63.45 4.60
C ARG A 28 15.09 62.95 3.77
N THR A 29 14.73 62.35 2.62
CA THR A 29 15.50 61.81 1.45
C THR A 29 15.94 62.93 0.46
N PRO A 30 16.74 62.75 -0.65
CA PRO A 30 16.80 61.60 -1.60
C PRO A 30 18.11 61.29 -2.42
N LYS A 31 18.01 60.32 -3.37
CA LYS A 31 18.80 60.03 -4.63
C LYS A 31 19.94 58.96 -4.68
N ILE A 32 19.58 57.76 -5.17
CA ILE A 32 19.89 57.19 -6.52
C ILE A 32 21.34 57.07 -7.09
N PHE A 33 21.64 55.84 -7.57
CA PHE A 33 22.51 55.37 -8.70
C PHE A 33 23.94 54.76 -8.50
N ASP A 34 23.99 53.42 -8.64
CA ASP A 34 24.58 52.62 -9.76
C ASP A 34 25.90 51.80 -9.61
N ARG A 35 25.90 50.64 -10.32
CA ARG A 35 27.04 49.80 -10.81
C ARG A 35 27.85 48.94 -9.81
N TYR A 36 28.29 47.71 -10.12
CA TYR A 36 28.21 46.88 -11.35
C TYR A 36 28.01 45.38 -10.98
N PHE A 37 27.19 44.67 -11.75
CA PHE A 37 27.35 43.23 -12.03
C PHE A 37 27.70 43.09 -13.52
N SER A 38 28.49 42.09 -13.89
CA SER A 38 28.71 41.73 -15.31
C SER A 38 28.83 40.22 -15.49
N SER A 39 28.14 39.74 -16.51
CA SER A 39 27.78 38.36 -16.84
C SER A 39 28.74 37.66 -17.80
N SER A 40 28.55 36.35 -18.02
CA SER A 40 28.80 35.75 -19.34
C SER A 40 27.89 34.56 -19.65
N SER A 41 27.03 34.74 -20.65
CA SER A 41 26.25 33.70 -21.36
C SER A 41 26.07 34.14 -22.83
N PRO A 42 25.97 33.22 -23.81
CA PRO A 42 25.42 33.48 -25.14
C PRO A 42 23.99 32.86 -25.26
N SER A 43 22.90 33.61 -25.55
CA SER A 43 22.43 34.12 -26.87
C SER A 43 22.12 33.01 -27.89
N SER A 44 20.99 32.93 -28.61
CA SER A 44 19.81 33.81 -28.89
C SER A 44 18.63 32.90 -29.39
N SER A 45 17.37 33.28 -29.67
CA SER A 45 16.68 34.51 -30.13
C SER A 45 15.14 34.37 -29.92
N SER A 46 14.38 35.39 -29.46
CA SER A 46 13.39 36.22 -30.23
C SER A 46 12.09 35.47 -30.69
N ASP A 47 10.84 35.93 -30.50
CA ASP A 47 10.22 37.21 -30.06
C ASP A 47 8.81 37.01 -29.40
N GLU A 48 8.34 38.04 -28.67
CA GLU A 48 6.97 38.57 -28.35
C GLU A 48 5.74 37.61 -28.31
N ASP A 49 4.84 37.63 -27.31
CA ASP A 49 4.00 38.78 -26.87
C ASP A 49 3.37 38.61 -25.45
N ASP A 50 2.69 39.65 -24.94
CA ASP A 50 2.12 39.81 -23.57
C ASP A 50 0.99 38.83 -23.14
N ASP A 51 0.97 38.43 -21.85
CA ASP A 51 -0.24 38.52 -21.00
C ASP A 51 0.07 38.50 -19.48
N LEU A 52 -0.68 39.26 -18.67
CA LEU A 52 -0.41 39.49 -17.24
C LEU A 52 -1.09 38.46 -16.32
N GLN A 53 -0.31 37.60 -15.67
CA GLN A 53 -0.75 36.85 -14.48
C GLN A 53 -0.07 37.34 -13.19
N PRO A 54 -0.78 37.33 -12.04
CA PRO A 54 -0.16 37.64 -10.76
C PRO A 54 0.85 36.56 -10.40
N SER A 55 2.09 36.96 -10.10
CA SER A 55 3.16 36.05 -9.72
C SER A 55 2.84 35.36 -8.39
N ASN A 56 2.56 34.06 -8.41
CA ASN A 56 2.56 33.24 -7.20
C ASN A 56 3.92 33.38 -6.49
N PRO A 57 3.95 33.61 -5.16
CA PRO A 57 5.20 33.56 -4.41
C PRO A 57 5.81 32.16 -4.52
N ASN A 58 7.13 32.09 -4.62
CA ASN A 58 7.84 30.84 -4.85
C ASN A 58 7.69 29.94 -3.60
N PRO A 59 7.01 28.77 -3.67
CA PRO A 59 6.58 28.04 -2.47
C PRO A 59 7.73 27.53 -1.59
N SER A 60 8.92 27.37 -2.18
CA SER A 60 10.16 27.07 -1.47
C SER A 60 10.62 28.17 -0.52
N LEU A 61 10.37 29.44 -0.84
CA LEU A 61 10.74 30.59 -0.02
C LEU A 61 9.81 30.73 1.19
N GLU A 62 8.51 30.50 1.00
CA GLU A 62 7.51 30.56 2.08
C GLU A 62 7.74 29.44 3.12
N ALA A 63 7.94 28.20 2.65
CA ALA A 63 8.29 27.08 3.53
C ALA A 63 9.59 27.32 4.31
N SER A 64 10.59 27.96 3.69
CA SER A 64 11.86 28.33 4.35
C SER A 64 11.67 29.37 5.45
N ASN A 65 10.79 30.37 5.23
CA ASN A 65 10.46 31.37 6.24
C ASN A 65 9.70 30.74 7.42
N LYS A 66 8.63 29.97 7.15
CA LYS A 66 7.87 29.25 8.19
C LYS A 66 8.76 28.34 9.03
N ARG A 67 9.71 27.64 8.40
CA ARG A 67 10.70 26.81 9.10
C ARG A 67 11.56 27.62 10.07
N LEU A 68 12.03 28.80 9.66
CA LEU A 68 12.81 29.67 10.54
C LEU A 68 11.97 30.17 11.73
N ASP A 69 10.74 30.61 11.48
CA ASP A 69 9.81 31.08 12.51
C ASP A 69 9.50 29.99 13.54
N TYR A 70 9.20 28.77 13.08
CA TYR A 70 8.99 27.63 13.97
C TYR A 70 10.24 27.22 14.74
N MET A 71 11.43 27.29 14.13
CA MET A 71 12.69 27.04 14.84
C MET A 71 12.94 28.08 15.95
N ILE A 72 12.64 29.35 15.71
CA ILE A 72 12.74 30.41 16.72
C ILE A 72 11.75 30.14 17.87
N GLN A 73 10.47 29.91 17.57
CA GLN A 73 9.45 29.58 18.57
C GLN A 73 9.81 28.35 19.42
N PHE A 74 10.37 27.31 18.80
CA PHE A 74 10.83 26.11 19.49
C PHE A 74 12.01 26.39 20.44
N LEU A 75 12.98 27.20 19.99
CA LEU A 75 14.12 27.61 20.81
C LEU A 75 13.67 28.48 22.00
N ASP A 76 12.80 29.45 21.77
CA ASP A 76 12.24 30.31 22.81
C ASP A 76 11.45 29.50 23.86
N ARG A 77 10.67 28.50 23.42
CA ARG A 77 9.96 27.58 24.32
C ARG A 77 10.92 26.72 25.16
N LYS A 78 12.02 26.23 24.57
CA LYS A 78 13.07 25.50 25.31
C LYS A 78 13.80 26.38 26.31
N ILE A 79 14.15 27.61 25.94
CA ILE A 79 14.82 28.57 26.82
C ILE A 79 13.88 28.97 27.97
N SER A 80 12.60 29.19 27.68
CA SER A 80 11.58 29.52 28.68
C SER A 80 11.33 28.38 29.68
N ASN A 81 11.21 27.13 29.23
CA ASN A 81 11.05 25.98 30.13
C ASN A 81 12.29 25.72 31.00
N ASN A 82 13.50 26.04 30.51
CA ASN A 82 14.72 25.93 31.31
C ASN A 82 14.85 27.02 32.39
N ASN A 83 14.05 28.10 32.33
CA ASN A 83 14.04 29.16 33.35
C ASN A 83 13.15 28.83 34.57
N SER A 84 12.47 27.67 34.60
CA SER A 84 11.66 27.24 35.76
C SER A 84 12.30 26.17 36.66
N GLU A 85 13.49 25.65 36.33
CA GLU A 85 14.22 24.69 37.18
C GLU A 85 15.60 25.22 37.61
N SER A 86 15.61 25.97 38.70
CA SER A 86 16.85 26.27 39.42
C SER A 86 17.26 25.10 40.33
N THR A 87 18.54 24.73 40.27
CA THR A 87 19.29 23.82 41.18
C THR A 87 18.99 22.31 41.12
N SER A 88 19.77 21.59 40.30
CA SER A 88 20.70 20.58 40.85
C SER A 88 21.88 20.33 39.89
N ASN A 89 23.02 19.90 40.45
CA ASN A 89 24.25 19.65 39.68
C ASN A 89 24.11 18.41 38.80
N ASN A 90 24.46 18.52 37.51
CA ASN A 90 25.10 17.43 36.77
C ASN A 90 26.00 17.99 35.66
N ASN A 91 27.32 17.83 35.82
CA ASN A 91 28.28 17.99 34.74
C ASN A 91 28.22 16.76 33.83
N GLU A 92 27.19 16.63 33.02
CA GLU A 92 27.29 15.80 31.82
C GLU A 92 27.99 16.61 30.73
N SER A 93 29.27 16.31 30.52
CA SER A 93 30.03 16.83 29.40
C SER A 93 29.33 16.41 28.10
N VAL A 94 28.75 17.38 27.38
CA VAL A 94 28.39 17.20 25.96
C VAL A 94 29.61 16.59 25.27
N PRO A 95 29.52 15.39 24.69
CA PRO A 95 30.67 14.78 24.07
C PRO A 95 31.08 15.64 22.88
N HIS A 96 32.24 16.29 23.00
CA HIS A 96 32.86 16.98 21.88
C HIS A 96 32.94 15.99 20.72
N ARG A 97 32.18 16.25 19.64
CA ARG A 97 32.31 15.53 18.37
C ARG A 97 33.78 15.59 17.95
N GLN A 98 34.55 14.54 18.25
CA GLN A 98 35.74 14.22 17.48
C GLN A 98 35.24 13.94 16.07
N LYS A 99 35.28 14.96 15.21
CA LYS A 99 35.14 14.79 13.77
C LYS A 99 36.30 13.89 13.34
N THR A 100 36.04 12.58 13.24
CA THR A 100 36.88 11.67 12.49
C THR A 100 37.08 12.29 11.12
N SER A 101 38.33 12.63 10.79
CA SER A 101 38.63 13.39 9.58
C SER A 101 38.26 12.56 8.36
N ALA A 102 37.16 12.93 7.70
CA ALA A 102 36.74 12.29 6.46
C ALA A 102 37.87 12.33 5.43
N LEU A 103 38.08 11.23 4.71
CA LEU A 103 39.08 11.19 3.65
C LEU A 103 38.66 12.08 2.49
N THR A 104 39.63 12.65 1.78
CA THR A 104 39.39 13.36 0.52
C THR A 104 38.81 12.39 -0.50
N GLU A 105 37.77 12.81 -1.23
CA GLU A 105 37.08 11.99 -2.23
C GLU A 105 37.29 12.53 -3.66
N PHE A 106 37.37 11.62 -4.62
CA PHE A 106 37.29 11.86 -6.06
C PHE A 106 35.91 11.41 -6.58
N ILE A 107 35.42 12.00 -7.68
CA ILE A 107 33.99 11.96 -8.04
C ILE A 107 33.82 11.78 -9.55
N GLY A 108 32.96 10.85 -9.96
CA GLY A 108 32.58 10.65 -11.35
C GLY A 108 31.69 11.79 -11.86
N LYS A 109 31.99 12.29 -13.06
CA LYS A 109 31.19 13.32 -13.73
C LYS A 109 29.82 12.75 -14.17
N GLY A 110 28.78 13.59 -14.23
CA GLY A 110 27.47 13.23 -14.80
C GLY A 110 26.36 12.80 -13.82
N GLY A 111 26.61 12.79 -12.51
CA GLY A 111 25.65 12.35 -11.47
C GLY A 111 24.33 13.13 -11.34
N GLY A 112 24.16 14.24 -12.07
CA GLY A 112 22.90 14.99 -12.12
C GLY A 112 21.99 14.64 -13.28
N THR A 113 22.35 13.66 -14.13
CA THR A 113 21.72 13.46 -15.45
C THR A 113 21.15 12.07 -15.67
N GLY A 114 20.00 12.01 -16.34
CA GLY A 114 19.32 10.77 -16.70
C GLY A 114 19.11 9.82 -15.50
N ILE A 115 19.38 8.53 -15.73
CA ILE A 115 19.27 7.47 -14.72
C ILE A 115 20.24 7.58 -13.53
N PHE A 116 21.17 8.54 -13.54
CA PHE A 116 22.11 8.75 -12.43
C PHE A 116 21.67 9.87 -11.48
N ARG A 117 20.64 10.64 -11.85
CA ARG A 117 20.07 11.69 -11.00
C ARG A 117 19.56 11.06 -9.70
N ILE A 118 19.90 11.70 -8.58
CA ILE A 118 19.43 11.28 -7.26
C ILE A 118 17.90 11.48 -7.18
N PRO A 119 17.13 10.50 -6.67
CA PRO A 119 15.69 10.63 -6.49
C PRO A 119 15.32 11.82 -5.61
N VAL A 120 14.19 12.47 -5.90
CA VAL A 120 13.65 13.50 -5.01
C VAL A 120 13.17 12.82 -3.71
N ARG A 121 13.56 13.41 -2.59
CA ARG A 121 13.10 13.08 -1.25
C ARG A 121 12.60 14.35 -0.60
N ALA A 122 11.58 14.23 0.23
CA ALA A 122 11.04 15.34 1.01
C ALA A 122 10.18 14.82 2.17
N ALA A 123 10.06 15.64 3.21
CA ALA A 123 9.13 15.39 4.31
C ALA A 123 7.67 15.36 3.81
N ALA A 124 7.28 16.35 3.01
CA ALA A 124 6.07 16.40 2.21
C ALA A 124 6.48 16.51 0.73
N HIS A 125 6.06 15.54 -0.10
CA HIS A 125 6.42 15.51 -1.51
C HIS A 125 5.48 16.43 -2.30
N PRO A 126 5.96 17.36 -3.15
CA PRO A 126 5.12 18.39 -3.76
C PRO A 126 3.99 17.78 -4.60
N ASP A 127 4.27 16.74 -5.38
CA ASP A 127 3.29 16.07 -6.25
C ASP A 127 2.45 14.99 -5.53
N ARG A 128 2.34 15.05 -4.19
CA ARG A 128 1.58 14.06 -3.40
C ARG A 128 0.87 14.71 -2.21
N PRO A 129 -0.47 14.55 -2.08
CA PRO A 129 -1.22 14.96 -0.89
C PRO A 129 -0.59 14.46 0.42
N PRO A 130 -0.60 15.25 1.50
CA PRO A 130 -0.15 14.80 2.81
C PRO A 130 -0.97 13.62 3.34
N SER A 131 -0.28 12.52 3.67
CA SER A 131 -0.88 11.34 4.27
C SER A 131 -0.77 11.34 5.79
N LEU A 132 -1.85 10.95 6.46
CA LEU A 132 -1.83 10.50 7.85
C LEU A 132 -1.31 9.05 7.89
N GLU A 133 -0.07 8.84 8.33
CA GLU A 133 0.46 7.49 8.56
C GLU A 133 -0.22 6.88 9.81
N ILE A 134 -1.03 5.84 9.63
CA ILE A 134 -1.67 5.10 10.73
C ILE A 134 -0.76 3.97 11.20
N ARG A 135 -0.11 3.30 10.25
CA ARG A 135 0.77 2.17 10.50
C ARG A 135 1.88 2.15 9.45
N PRO A 136 3.15 2.46 9.80
CA PRO A 136 4.26 2.49 8.86
C PRO A 136 4.59 1.09 8.32
N ARG A 137 5.38 1.03 7.24
CA ARG A 137 5.82 -0.20 6.58
C ARG A 137 6.64 -1.10 7.54
N PRO A 138 6.09 -2.20 8.09
CA PRO A 138 6.87 -3.11 8.94
C PRO A 138 8.00 -3.78 8.15
N LEU A 139 9.06 -4.25 8.82
CA LEU A 139 10.16 -5.01 8.19
C LEU A 139 9.67 -6.40 7.75
N ARG A 140 10.06 -6.88 6.56
CA ARG A 140 9.62 -8.17 5.98
C ARG A 140 9.77 -9.36 6.92
N GLU A 141 10.86 -9.38 7.67
CA GLU A 141 11.22 -10.38 8.66
C GLU A 141 10.20 -10.40 9.81
N SER A 142 9.69 -9.22 10.19
CA SER A 142 8.64 -9.02 11.21
C SER A 142 7.22 -9.22 10.67
N GLN A 143 7.02 -9.29 9.35
CA GLN A 143 5.69 -9.40 8.74
C GLN A 143 5.12 -10.83 8.77
N THR A 144 5.96 -11.87 8.84
CA THR A 144 5.54 -13.29 8.79
C THR A 144 4.44 -13.61 9.81
N GLY A 145 3.26 -14.05 9.35
CA GLY A 145 2.09 -14.32 10.20
C GLY A 145 1.48 -13.09 10.89
N ARG A 146 1.94 -11.90 10.53
CA ARG A 146 1.63 -10.60 11.17
C ARG A 146 1.09 -9.56 10.18
N PHE A 147 1.11 -9.83 8.88
CA PHE A 147 0.50 -9.02 7.81
C PHE A 147 -0.99 -8.75 8.07
N LEU A 148 -1.45 -7.59 7.59
CA LEU A 148 -2.86 -7.26 7.42
C LEU A 148 -3.28 -7.60 5.99
N ARG A 149 -4.50 -8.13 5.81
CA ARG A 149 -5.04 -8.58 4.51
C ARG A 149 -6.25 -7.81 4.03
N THR A 150 -7.02 -7.24 4.95
CA THR A 150 -8.16 -6.38 4.63
C THR A 150 -8.34 -5.34 5.73
N ILE A 151 -8.98 -4.23 5.38
CA ILE A 151 -9.47 -3.22 6.31
C ILE A 151 -10.96 -2.96 6.05
N VAL A 152 -11.67 -2.51 7.08
CA VAL A 152 -13.03 -1.96 7.00
C VAL A 152 -13.15 -0.85 8.05
N THR A 153 -14.00 0.14 7.79
CA THR A 153 -14.28 1.25 8.70
C THR A 153 -15.68 1.13 9.26
N THR A 154 -15.85 1.66 10.47
CA THR A 154 -17.13 1.98 11.10
C THR A 154 -17.21 3.50 11.30
N GLU A 155 -18.33 4.02 11.81
CA GLU A 155 -18.46 5.45 12.16
C GLU A 155 -17.32 5.98 13.08
N THR A 156 -16.75 5.11 13.93
CA THR A 156 -15.79 5.51 14.99
C THR A 156 -14.46 4.76 14.97
N GLN A 157 -14.33 3.65 14.22
CA GLN A 157 -13.18 2.75 14.28
C GLN A 157 -12.70 2.32 12.90
N LEU A 158 -11.38 2.12 12.77
CA LEU A 158 -10.77 1.40 11.66
C LEU A 158 -10.43 -0.01 12.12
N TRP A 159 -10.86 -1.02 11.36
CA TRP A 159 -10.67 -2.44 11.65
C TRP A 159 -9.76 -3.07 10.60
N GLY A 160 -8.86 -3.97 11.02
CA GLY A 160 -7.91 -4.65 10.13
C GLY A 160 -7.73 -6.13 10.45
N GLY A 161 -7.92 -7.00 9.45
CA GLY A 161 -7.81 -8.46 9.59
C GLY A 161 -6.42 -9.01 9.27
N ARG A 162 -5.90 -9.93 10.10
CA ARG A 162 -4.54 -10.50 9.98
C ARG A 162 -4.51 -11.92 9.39
N GLU A 163 -3.34 -12.32 8.90
CA GLU A 163 -3.09 -13.70 8.40
C GLU A 163 -3.16 -14.80 9.46
N ASN A 164 -2.93 -14.48 10.74
CA ASN A 164 -3.11 -15.41 11.86
C ASN A 164 -4.55 -15.43 12.40
N GLY A 165 -5.51 -14.82 11.69
CA GLY A 165 -6.91 -14.76 12.08
C GLY A 165 -7.26 -13.73 13.16
N ALA A 166 -6.27 -13.05 13.76
CA ALA A 166 -6.55 -11.94 14.67
C ALA A 166 -7.04 -10.70 13.93
N VAL A 167 -7.62 -9.78 14.69
CA VAL A 167 -8.19 -8.52 14.21
C VAL A 167 -7.65 -7.38 15.08
N GLN A 168 -7.22 -6.30 14.42
CA GLN A 168 -6.72 -5.07 15.03
C GLN A 168 -7.73 -3.93 14.83
N VAL A 169 -7.86 -3.05 15.83
CA VAL A 169 -8.85 -1.96 15.84
C VAL A 169 -8.19 -0.67 16.32
N TRP A 170 -8.24 0.37 15.50
CA TRP A 170 -7.82 1.74 15.80
C TRP A 170 -9.05 2.60 16.05
N GLU A 171 -9.07 3.37 17.15
CA GLU A 171 -10.14 4.34 17.42
C GLU A 171 -9.86 5.62 16.61
N LEU A 172 -10.77 6.04 15.71
CA LEU A 172 -10.53 7.16 14.79
C LEU A 172 -10.32 8.49 15.51
N LYS A 173 -10.92 8.68 16.70
CA LYS A 173 -10.69 9.84 17.57
C LYS A 173 -9.26 9.92 18.15
N GLU A 174 -8.55 8.79 18.22
CA GLU A 174 -7.20 8.68 18.79
C GLU A 174 -6.12 8.53 17.69
N MET A 175 -6.50 8.61 16.41
CA MET A 175 -5.62 8.35 15.26
C MET A 175 -4.47 9.35 15.06
N TYR A 176 -4.47 10.48 15.78
CA TYR A 176 -3.37 11.44 15.81
C TYR A 176 -2.42 11.25 17.02
N GLY A 177 -2.74 10.32 17.93
CA GLY A 177 -1.98 10.09 19.16
C GLY A 177 -1.02 8.90 19.10
N GLY A 178 -0.56 8.50 20.29
CA GLY A 178 0.36 7.38 20.52
C GLY A 178 1.82 7.84 20.67
N SER A 179 2.58 7.09 21.48
CA SER A 179 4.04 7.22 21.60
C SER A 179 4.80 6.45 20.53
N ASP A 180 4.16 5.45 19.94
CA ASP A 180 4.79 4.46 19.09
C ASP A 180 4.68 4.87 17.61
N GLU A 181 5.50 4.24 16.76
CA GLU A 181 5.53 4.48 15.31
C GLU A 181 4.17 4.18 14.63
N THR A 182 3.33 3.32 15.23
CA THR A 182 1.93 3.06 14.83
C THR A 182 0.96 3.83 15.74
N ALA A 183 -0.17 4.27 15.18
CA ALA A 183 -1.29 4.78 15.96
C ALA A 183 -1.81 3.72 16.96
N PRO A 184 -2.37 4.12 18.12
CA PRO A 184 -2.87 3.20 19.14
C PRO A 184 -3.93 2.23 18.61
N PHE A 185 -3.83 0.95 19.00
CA PHE A 185 -4.78 -0.08 18.59
C PHE A 185 -5.03 -1.12 19.70
N LYS A 186 -6.19 -1.78 19.60
CA LYS A 186 -6.55 -2.99 20.35
C LYS A 186 -6.42 -4.20 19.42
N GLU A 187 -6.12 -5.38 19.96
CA GLU A 187 -6.05 -6.62 19.17
C GLU A 187 -6.84 -7.76 19.83
N SER A 188 -7.38 -8.68 19.02
CA SER A 188 -7.89 -9.97 19.50
C SER A 188 -6.77 -10.99 19.75
N ALA A 189 -7.10 -12.15 20.30
CA ALA A 189 -6.12 -13.24 20.41
C ALA A 189 -5.78 -13.81 19.01
N ALA A 190 -4.51 -14.16 18.79
CA ALA A 190 -4.09 -14.90 17.61
C ALA A 190 -4.80 -16.27 17.54
N LEU A 191 -5.31 -16.60 16.35
CA LEU A 191 -5.85 -17.92 16.04
C LEU A 191 -4.75 -18.79 15.41
N ASN A 192 -5.15 -19.96 14.90
CA ASN A 192 -4.24 -20.89 14.23
C ASN A 192 -3.74 -20.32 12.90
N SER A 193 -2.54 -20.70 12.48
CA SER A 193 -1.87 -20.23 11.25
C SER A 193 -2.59 -20.54 9.93
N GLY A 194 -3.73 -21.25 9.96
CA GLY A 194 -4.61 -21.51 8.81
C GLY A 194 -5.88 -20.65 8.78
N SER A 195 -6.17 -19.89 9.84
CA SER A 195 -7.44 -19.15 10.04
C SER A 195 -7.38 -17.68 9.61
N GLY A 196 -6.52 -17.33 8.65
CA GLY A 196 -6.31 -15.94 8.23
C GLY A 196 -7.57 -15.25 7.72
N VAL A 197 -7.75 -13.97 8.08
CA VAL A 197 -8.88 -13.14 7.63
C VAL A 197 -8.74 -12.86 6.13
N THR A 198 -9.83 -13.05 5.39
CA THR A 198 -9.92 -12.89 3.93
C THR A 198 -10.78 -11.69 3.53
N CYS A 199 -11.93 -11.51 4.19
CA CYS A 199 -12.86 -10.42 3.96
C CYS A 199 -13.48 -9.96 5.29
N MET A 200 -13.99 -8.72 5.34
CA MET A 200 -14.67 -8.14 6.49
C MET A 200 -15.80 -7.21 6.02
N VAL A 201 -16.86 -7.12 6.80
CA VAL A 201 -17.99 -6.18 6.60
C VAL A 201 -18.45 -5.63 7.95
N SER A 202 -18.70 -4.33 8.01
CA SER A 202 -19.24 -3.64 9.20
C SER A 202 -20.76 -3.74 9.25
N ASP A 203 -21.30 -3.83 10.46
CA ASP A 203 -22.71 -3.94 10.78
C ASP A 203 -23.00 -2.96 11.93
N GLU A 204 -23.35 -1.72 11.54
CA GLU A 204 -23.58 -0.61 12.46
C GLU A 204 -24.87 -0.80 13.29
N GLY A 205 -25.89 -1.45 12.72
CA GLY A 205 -27.16 -1.71 13.41
C GLY A 205 -27.00 -2.63 14.63
N SER A 206 -26.18 -3.68 14.52
CA SER A 206 -25.83 -4.59 15.61
C SER A 206 -24.67 -4.09 16.45
N ARG A 207 -23.92 -3.11 15.92
CA ARG A 207 -22.63 -2.63 16.46
C ARG A 207 -21.60 -3.76 16.52
N VAL A 208 -21.49 -4.50 15.42
CA VAL A 208 -20.53 -5.60 15.22
C VAL A 208 -19.79 -5.50 13.89
N VAL A 209 -18.69 -6.21 13.78
CA VAL A 209 -17.95 -6.41 12.52
C VAL A 209 -17.89 -7.90 12.27
N TRP A 210 -18.24 -8.32 11.05
CA TRP A 210 -18.17 -9.70 10.61
C TRP A 210 -16.88 -9.93 9.81
N SER A 211 -16.22 -11.06 10.01
CA SER A 211 -15.03 -11.46 9.24
C SER A 211 -15.14 -12.87 8.67
N GLY A 212 -14.78 -13.01 7.40
CA GLY A 212 -14.59 -14.28 6.71
C GLY A 212 -13.13 -14.72 6.80
N HIS A 213 -12.92 -16.04 6.82
CA HIS A 213 -11.60 -16.62 7.03
C HIS A 213 -11.27 -17.76 6.06
N ARG A 214 -9.97 -18.03 5.91
CA ARG A 214 -9.43 -19.16 5.13
C ARG A 214 -9.85 -20.55 5.64
N ASP A 215 -10.26 -20.66 6.91
CA ASP A 215 -10.75 -21.90 7.51
C ASP A 215 -12.26 -22.13 7.29
N GLY A 216 -12.89 -21.35 6.41
CA GLY A 216 -14.31 -21.48 6.04
C GLY A 216 -15.29 -20.97 7.11
N ARG A 217 -14.78 -20.42 8.22
CA ARG A 217 -15.60 -19.85 9.28
C ARG A 217 -15.91 -18.38 9.04
N ILE A 218 -17.09 -17.97 9.49
CA ILE A 218 -17.41 -16.57 9.76
C ILE A 218 -17.26 -16.34 11.27
N ARG A 219 -16.79 -15.14 11.64
CA ARG A 219 -16.65 -14.69 13.03
C ARG A 219 -17.26 -13.31 13.20
N CYS A 220 -17.83 -13.07 14.38
CA CYS A 220 -18.46 -11.82 14.78
C CYS A 220 -17.66 -11.14 15.89
N TRP A 221 -17.36 -9.85 15.73
CA TRP A 221 -16.58 -9.05 16.68
C TRP A 221 -17.41 -7.87 17.16
N LYS A 222 -17.45 -7.60 18.47
CA LYS A 222 -18.23 -6.48 19.01
C LYS A 222 -17.46 -5.16 18.93
N MET A 223 -18.11 -4.08 18.50
CA MET A 223 -17.51 -2.74 18.48
C MET A 223 -17.29 -2.16 19.89
N ASP A 224 -18.27 -2.32 20.78
CA ASP A 224 -18.23 -1.77 22.15
C ASP A 224 -17.88 -2.78 23.23
N THR A 225 -16.82 -2.48 23.98
CA THR A 225 -16.64 -2.96 25.35
C THR A 225 -17.31 -1.99 26.33
N GLY A 226 -18.45 -2.37 26.89
CA GLY A 226 -19.15 -1.57 27.91
C GLY A 226 -18.31 -1.33 29.19
N PRO A 227 -18.74 -0.41 30.08
CA PRO A 227 -18.01 -0.12 31.30
C PRO A 227 -17.93 -1.35 32.22
N GLY A 228 -16.74 -1.90 32.44
CA GLY A 228 -16.50 -2.96 33.43
C GLY A 228 -15.79 -4.24 32.93
N LEU A 229 -15.51 -4.39 31.62
CA LEU A 229 -14.67 -5.48 31.12
C LEU A 229 -13.28 -4.99 30.67
N ASP A 230 -12.33 -5.93 30.59
CA ASP A 230 -10.96 -5.74 30.11
C ASP A 230 -10.93 -5.01 28.76
N ARG A 231 -10.56 -3.72 28.79
CA ARG A 231 -10.51 -2.83 27.63
C ARG A 231 -9.31 -3.09 26.70
N SER A 232 -8.42 -4.01 27.05
CA SER A 232 -7.18 -4.25 26.30
C SER A 232 -7.34 -5.14 25.06
N ARG A 233 -8.47 -5.86 24.91
CA ARG A 233 -8.64 -6.87 23.85
C ARG A 233 -9.99 -6.79 23.13
N VAL A 234 -9.94 -7.07 21.83
CA VAL A 234 -11.11 -7.21 20.95
C VAL A 234 -11.76 -8.58 21.19
N LYS A 235 -13.08 -8.62 21.31
CA LYS A 235 -13.83 -9.81 21.77
C LYS A 235 -14.66 -10.44 20.65
N GLU A 236 -14.42 -11.73 20.40
CA GLU A 236 -15.27 -12.57 19.55
C GLU A 236 -16.61 -12.82 20.27
N VAL A 237 -17.72 -12.65 19.54
CA VAL A 237 -19.09 -12.88 20.01
C VAL A 237 -19.60 -14.25 19.58
N LEU A 238 -19.38 -14.59 18.31
CA LEU A 238 -19.94 -15.77 17.64
C LEU A 238 -18.98 -16.26 16.54
N SER A 239 -18.88 -17.58 16.37
CA SER A 239 -18.21 -18.20 15.21
C SER A 239 -18.88 -19.52 14.84
N TRP A 240 -19.10 -19.74 13.55
CA TRP A 240 -19.66 -20.98 12.99
C TRP A 240 -18.95 -21.37 11.68
N MET A 241 -19.17 -22.60 11.21
CA MET A 241 -18.63 -23.05 9.93
C MET A 241 -19.58 -22.63 8.78
N ALA A 242 -19.19 -21.65 7.99
CA ALA A 242 -20.01 -21.18 6.87
C ALA A 242 -19.82 -22.05 5.63
N HIS A 243 -18.56 -22.30 5.26
CA HIS A 243 -18.15 -22.99 4.03
C HIS A 243 -17.12 -24.08 4.29
N ARG A 244 -16.95 -25.02 3.35
CA ARG A 244 -15.89 -26.05 3.44
C ARG A 244 -14.52 -25.55 2.98
N GLY A 245 -14.50 -24.49 2.16
CA GLY A 245 -13.31 -23.77 1.72
C GLY A 245 -13.31 -22.33 2.24
N PRO A 246 -12.33 -21.51 1.83
CA PRO A 246 -12.21 -20.11 2.25
C PRO A 246 -13.46 -19.28 2.01
N VAL A 247 -13.85 -18.45 2.98
CA VAL A 247 -14.85 -17.40 2.78
C VAL A 247 -14.20 -16.29 1.95
N MET A 248 -14.51 -16.17 0.67
CA MET A 248 -13.81 -15.25 -0.24
C MET A 248 -14.38 -13.84 -0.18
N SER A 249 -15.70 -13.71 -0.09
CA SER A 249 -16.41 -12.44 -0.07
C SER A 249 -17.62 -12.49 0.86
N MET A 250 -18.02 -11.34 1.40
CA MET A 250 -19.16 -11.16 2.30
C MET A 250 -19.80 -9.79 2.08
N VAL A 251 -21.11 -9.68 2.22
CA VAL A 251 -21.85 -8.40 2.21
C VAL A 251 -23.13 -8.49 3.05
N MET A 252 -23.52 -7.37 3.67
CA MET A 252 -24.83 -7.19 4.29
C MET A 252 -25.77 -6.52 3.28
N THR A 253 -27.01 -7.01 3.16
CA THR A 253 -27.99 -6.47 2.20
C THR A 253 -29.01 -5.54 2.85
N CYS A 254 -29.82 -4.88 2.02
CA CYS A 254 -30.97 -4.07 2.45
C CYS A 254 -32.03 -4.83 3.27
N CYS A 255 -31.94 -6.17 3.35
CA CYS A 255 -32.86 -6.99 4.15
C CYS A 255 -32.27 -7.33 5.53
N GLY A 256 -31.02 -6.96 5.80
CA GLY A 256 -30.24 -7.41 6.97
C GLY A 256 -29.59 -8.79 6.81
N ASP A 257 -29.80 -9.45 5.67
CA ASP A 257 -29.26 -10.76 5.39
C ASP A 257 -27.74 -10.69 5.13
N LEU A 258 -26.99 -11.59 5.76
CA LEU A 258 -25.57 -11.77 5.53
C LEU A 258 -25.34 -12.75 4.39
N TRP A 259 -24.81 -12.28 3.27
CA TRP A 259 -24.43 -13.10 2.13
C TRP A 259 -22.94 -13.39 2.19
N SER A 260 -22.52 -14.63 1.86
CA SER A 260 -21.10 -14.95 1.69
C SER A 260 -20.83 -15.91 0.54
N GLY A 261 -19.72 -15.64 -0.17
CA GLY A 261 -19.23 -16.39 -1.31
C GLY A 261 -17.98 -17.21 -0.96
N SER A 262 -17.86 -18.38 -1.58
CA SER A 262 -16.74 -19.31 -1.41
C SER A 262 -16.20 -19.77 -2.78
N GLU A 263 -15.04 -20.45 -2.74
CA GLU A 263 -14.48 -21.19 -3.87
C GLU A 263 -15.51 -22.11 -4.53
N GLY A 264 -15.40 -22.26 -5.86
CA GLY A 264 -16.28 -23.13 -6.65
C GLY A 264 -17.72 -22.66 -6.80
N GLY A 265 -18.03 -21.39 -6.55
CA GLY A 265 -19.34 -20.79 -6.85
C GLY A 265 -20.44 -21.04 -5.82
N VAL A 266 -20.09 -21.34 -4.57
CA VAL A 266 -21.07 -21.48 -3.48
C VAL A 266 -21.41 -20.10 -2.91
N ILE A 267 -22.68 -19.72 -2.92
CA ILE A 267 -23.23 -18.56 -2.20
C ILE A 267 -24.23 -19.05 -1.16
N LYS A 268 -24.00 -18.65 0.09
CA LYS A 268 -24.90 -18.92 1.22
C LYS A 268 -25.38 -17.63 1.85
N ILE A 269 -26.64 -17.65 2.30
CA ILE A 269 -27.34 -16.49 2.85
C ILE A 269 -27.82 -16.84 4.26
N TRP A 270 -27.50 -16.01 5.25
CA TRP A 270 -28.04 -16.10 6.61
C TRP A 270 -29.09 -15.01 6.82
N PRO A 271 -30.36 -15.37 7.10
CA PRO A 271 -31.41 -14.41 7.41
C PRO A 271 -31.07 -13.56 8.64
N TRP A 272 -31.44 -12.28 8.61
CA TRP A 272 -31.27 -11.38 9.76
C TRP A 272 -31.86 -11.96 11.06
N GLU A 273 -33.05 -12.55 11.01
CA GLU A 273 -33.78 -13.00 12.20
C GLU A 273 -33.06 -14.13 12.95
N ASP A 274 -32.28 -14.94 12.24
CA ASP A 274 -31.49 -16.03 12.82
C ASP A 274 -30.19 -15.51 13.45
N LEU A 275 -29.60 -14.46 12.90
CA LEU A 275 -28.45 -13.75 13.47
C LEU A 275 -28.86 -12.95 14.71
N GLU A 276 -29.99 -12.23 14.67
CA GLU A 276 -30.56 -11.50 15.80
C GLU A 276 -30.88 -12.47 16.97
N ARG A 277 -31.53 -13.59 16.67
CA ARG A 277 -31.79 -14.65 17.67
C ARG A 277 -30.50 -15.23 18.25
N ALA A 278 -29.42 -15.32 17.47
CA ALA A 278 -28.13 -15.78 17.97
C ALA A 278 -27.52 -14.81 19.02
N PHE A 279 -27.82 -13.51 18.94
CA PHE A 279 -27.37 -12.51 19.91
C PHE A 279 -28.17 -12.52 21.23
N SER A 280 -29.37 -13.11 21.28
CA SER A 280 -30.15 -13.20 22.52
C SER A 280 -29.69 -14.30 23.49
N PHE A 281 -28.85 -15.24 23.04
CA PHE A 281 -28.31 -16.32 23.87
C PHE A 281 -27.27 -15.83 24.88
N THR A 282 -27.14 -16.50 26.03
CA THR A 282 -26.15 -16.14 27.04
C THR A 282 -24.71 -16.52 26.62
N ALA A 283 -23.72 -16.11 27.41
CA ALA A 283 -22.32 -16.45 27.16
C ALA A 283 -22.05 -17.97 27.23
N GLU A 284 -22.80 -18.68 28.08
CA GLU A 284 -22.74 -20.14 28.25
C GLU A 284 -23.38 -20.88 27.06
N GLU A 285 -24.39 -20.27 26.44
CA GLU A 285 -25.20 -20.90 25.38
C GLU A 285 -24.65 -20.65 23.95
N ARG A 286 -23.56 -19.90 23.80
CA ARG A 286 -22.98 -19.53 22.48
C ARG A 286 -22.74 -20.71 21.53
N HIS A 287 -22.46 -21.90 22.05
CA HIS A 287 -22.32 -23.09 21.21
C HIS A 287 -23.64 -23.49 20.54
N MET A 288 -24.77 -23.35 21.25
CA MET A 288 -26.12 -23.56 20.70
C MET A 288 -26.47 -22.48 19.67
N ALA A 289 -26.14 -21.21 19.97
CA ALA A 289 -26.31 -20.11 19.03
C ALA A 289 -25.54 -20.34 17.71
N ALA A 290 -24.26 -20.74 17.81
CA ALA A 290 -23.43 -21.06 16.65
C ALA A 290 -23.99 -22.23 15.82
N LEU A 291 -24.45 -23.31 16.48
CA LEU A 291 -25.07 -24.45 15.81
C LEU A 291 -26.43 -24.10 15.16
N SER A 292 -27.17 -23.15 15.73
CA SER A 292 -28.41 -22.63 15.15
C SER A 292 -28.11 -21.86 13.86
N VAL A 293 -27.18 -20.89 13.92
CA VAL A 293 -26.78 -20.10 12.74
C VAL A 293 -26.16 -20.98 11.65
N GLU A 294 -25.33 -21.97 12.01
CA GLU A 294 -24.73 -22.93 11.06
C GLU A 294 -25.76 -23.72 10.23
N ARG A 295 -26.98 -23.87 10.73
CA ARG A 295 -28.07 -24.63 10.09
C ARG A 295 -29.13 -23.78 9.41
N SER A 296 -29.15 -22.47 9.66
CA SER A 296 -30.16 -21.52 9.15
C SER A 296 -29.90 -20.97 7.75
N TYR A 297 -28.79 -21.35 7.11
CA TYR A 297 -28.43 -20.78 5.81
C TYR A 297 -29.35 -21.28 4.68
N ILE A 298 -29.60 -20.40 3.72
CA ILE A 298 -30.19 -20.74 2.42
C ILE A 298 -29.04 -20.97 1.42
N ASP A 299 -29.07 -22.09 0.70
CA ASP A 299 -28.15 -22.36 -0.42
C ASP A 299 -28.80 -21.94 -1.74
N THR A 300 -28.17 -21.00 -2.44
CA THR A 300 -28.67 -20.46 -3.72
C THR A 300 -28.70 -21.52 -4.83
N ARG A 301 -27.92 -22.60 -4.72
CA ARG A 301 -27.88 -23.67 -5.75
C ARG A 301 -29.20 -24.44 -5.86
N ASP A 302 -29.91 -24.59 -4.74
CA ASP A 302 -31.19 -25.28 -4.71
C ASP A 302 -32.30 -24.48 -5.43
N GLN A 303 -32.15 -23.15 -5.51
CA GLN A 303 -33.05 -22.26 -6.27
C GLN A 303 -32.67 -22.19 -7.76
N VAL A 304 -31.38 -22.06 -8.07
CA VAL A 304 -30.85 -21.94 -9.45
C VAL A 304 -31.14 -23.20 -10.30
N THR A 305 -31.19 -24.38 -9.67
CA THR A 305 -31.51 -25.64 -10.36
C THR A 305 -32.98 -25.77 -10.76
N VAL A 306 -33.90 -25.04 -10.11
CA VAL A 306 -35.34 -25.02 -10.46
C VAL A 306 -35.60 -24.16 -11.70
N ASN A 307 -34.89 -23.06 -11.87
CA ASN A 307 -35.08 -22.10 -12.96
C ASN A 307 -34.24 -22.40 -14.23
N GLY A 308 -33.64 -23.59 -14.33
CA GLY A 308 -32.97 -24.08 -15.55
C GLY A 308 -31.52 -23.63 -15.77
N PHE A 309 -30.91 -22.88 -14.84
CA PHE A 309 -29.54 -22.34 -14.95
C PHE A 309 -28.46 -23.28 -14.38
N SER A 310 -28.50 -24.56 -14.73
CA SER A 310 -27.96 -25.63 -13.87
C SER A 310 -26.44 -25.92 -13.90
N ASN A 311 -25.58 -25.11 -14.53
CA ASN A 311 -24.13 -25.42 -14.63
C ASN A 311 -23.11 -24.24 -14.61
N ALA A 312 -23.53 -22.98 -14.56
CA ALA A 312 -22.62 -21.83 -14.75
C ALA A 312 -21.89 -21.37 -13.46
N LEU A 313 -22.48 -21.54 -12.28
CA LEU A 313 -21.91 -21.13 -10.98
C LEU A 313 -20.88 -22.15 -10.43
N ASN A 314 -19.88 -22.50 -11.24
CA ASN A 314 -18.73 -23.33 -10.84
C ASN A 314 -17.44 -22.51 -10.62
N SER A 315 -17.46 -21.20 -10.89
CA SER A 315 -16.36 -20.26 -10.64
C SER A 315 -16.43 -19.62 -9.25
N ASP A 316 -15.28 -19.41 -8.62
CA ASP A 316 -15.13 -18.71 -7.33
C ASP A 316 -15.93 -17.41 -7.22
N VAL A 317 -16.63 -17.21 -6.09
CA VAL A 317 -17.33 -15.95 -5.79
C VAL A 317 -16.40 -14.98 -5.06
N ARG A 318 -15.61 -14.25 -5.83
CA ARG A 318 -14.53 -13.38 -5.33
C ARG A 318 -15.01 -12.04 -4.82
N TYR A 319 -16.11 -11.52 -5.37
CA TYR A 319 -16.69 -10.24 -4.98
C TYR A 319 -18.19 -10.39 -4.76
N LEU A 320 -18.67 -9.75 -3.70
CA LEU A 320 -20.09 -9.54 -3.41
C LEU A 320 -20.29 -8.05 -3.12
N LEU A 321 -21.33 -7.45 -3.70
CA LEU A 321 -21.77 -6.08 -3.41
C LEU A 321 -23.28 -6.04 -3.33
N SER A 322 -23.82 -5.21 -2.42
CA SER A 322 -25.26 -4.94 -2.34
C SER A 322 -25.57 -3.56 -2.88
N ASP A 323 -26.46 -3.49 -3.87
CA ASP A 323 -27.20 -2.28 -4.21
C ASP A 323 -28.39 -2.19 -3.26
N ASN A 324 -28.17 -1.56 -2.10
CA ASN A 324 -29.21 -1.37 -1.10
C ASN A 324 -30.34 -0.45 -1.60
N SER A 325 -30.10 0.33 -2.66
CA SER A 325 -31.07 1.28 -3.20
C SER A 325 -32.09 0.66 -4.15
N ARG A 326 -31.71 -0.43 -4.82
CA ARG A 326 -32.58 -1.20 -5.75
C ARG A 326 -32.88 -2.62 -5.26
N ALA A 327 -32.49 -2.94 -4.01
CA ALA A 327 -32.56 -4.26 -3.43
C ALA A 327 -31.95 -5.38 -4.31
N LYS A 328 -30.75 -5.16 -4.86
CA LYS A 328 -30.04 -6.14 -5.69
C LYS A 328 -28.70 -6.55 -5.07
N VAL A 329 -28.29 -7.80 -5.25
CA VAL A 329 -26.94 -8.27 -4.92
C VAL A 329 -26.19 -8.60 -6.20
N TRP A 330 -24.93 -8.19 -6.29
CA TRP A 330 -24.01 -8.55 -7.36
C TRP A 330 -22.99 -9.55 -6.82
N SER A 331 -22.81 -10.66 -7.51
CA SER A 331 -21.72 -11.61 -7.27
C SER A 331 -20.83 -11.70 -8.51
N ALA A 332 -19.51 -11.68 -8.34
CA ALA A 332 -18.56 -11.74 -9.45
C ALA A 332 -17.42 -12.73 -9.22
N GLY A 333 -17.07 -13.45 -10.28
CA GLY A 333 -15.79 -14.14 -10.44
C GLY A 333 -14.82 -13.31 -11.28
N TYR A 334 -13.81 -13.96 -11.87
CA TYR A 334 -12.85 -13.28 -12.74
C TYR A 334 -13.40 -12.86 -14.11
N LEU A 335 -14.35 -13.64 -14.67
CA LEU A 335 -14.81 -13.51 -16.06
C LEU A 335 -16.35 -13.42 -16.20
N SER A 336 -17.08 -13.55 -15.09
CA SER A 336 -18.54 -13.63 -15.04
C SER A 336 -19.12 -12.87 -13.85
N PHE A 337 -20.34 -12.38 -14.06
CA PHE A 337 -21.15 -11.63 -13.10
C PHE A 337 -22.54 -12.26 -13.03
N ALA A 338 -23.11 -12.28 -11.83
CA ALA A 338 -24.51 -12.64 -11.60
C ALA A 338 -25.18 -11.56 -10.74
N LEU A 339 -26.40 -11.21 -11.13
CA LEU A 339 -27.25 -10.21 -10.50
C LEU A 339 -28.44 -10.93 -9.86
N TRP A 340 -28.67 -10.66 -8.58
CA TRP A 340 -29.65 -11.32 -7.74
C TRP A 340 -30.62 -10.30 -7.16
N ASP A 341 -31.84 -10.74 -6.87
CA ASP A 341 -32.78 -9.99 -6.05
C ASP A 341 -32.46 -10.21 -4.56
N ALA A 342 -32.36 -9.14 -3.77
CA ALA A 342 -32.04 -9.25 -2.35
C ALA A 342 -33.23 -9.68 -1.49
N ARG A 343 -34.47 -9.48 -1.96
CA ARG A 343 -35.72 -9.80 -1.26
C ARG A 343 -36.11 -11.26 -1.50
N THR A 344 -36.24 -11.65 -2.77
CA THR A 344 -36.66 -13.02 -3.16
C THR A 344 -35.52 -14.03 -3.18
N LYS A 345 -34.27 -13.53 -3.29
CA LYS A 345 -33.02 -14.31 -3.40
C LYS A 345 -32.84 -14.98 -4.77
N ASP A 346 -33.72 -14.67 -5.72
CA ASP A 346 -33.67 -15.21 -7.09
C ASP A 346 -32.51 -14.63 -7.92
N LEU A 347 -32.00 -15.46 -8.84
CA LEU A 347 -31.05 -15.03 -9.87
C LEU A 347 -31.79 -14.30 -11.00
N LEU A 348 -31.50 -13.01 -11.19
CA LEU A 348 -32.13 -12.14 -12.19
C LEU A 348 -31.43 -12.19 -13.55
N LYS A 349 -30.09 -12.15 -13.57
CA LYS A 349 -29.29 -12.08 -14.82
C LYS A 349 -27.89 -12.65 -14.59
N MET A 350 -27.32 -13.31 -15.60
CA MET A 350 -25.92 -13.73 -15.61
C MET A 350 -25.27 -13.32 -16.93
N PHE A 351 -24.04 -12.79 -16.88
CA PHE A 351 -23.32 -12.24 -18.03
C PHE A 351 -21.81 -12.27 -17.83
N ASN A 352 -21.08 -12.27 -18.94
CA ASN A 352 -19.62 -12.28 -18.96
C ASN A 352 -19.02 -10.86 -18.85
N ILE A 353 -17.69 -10.76 -18.84
CA ILE A 353 -16.97 -9.47 -18.84
C ILE A 353 -17.27 -8.56 -20.04
N ASP A 354 -17.84 -9.07 -21.14
CA ASP A 354 -18.26 -8.23 -22.29
C ASP A 354 -19.73 -7.78 -22.19
N GLY A 355 -20.42 -8.11 -21.10
CA GLY A 355 -21.84 -7.80 -20.88
C GLY A 355 -22.80 -8.69 -21.67
N GLN A 356 -22.31 -9.77 -22.29
CA GLN A 356 -23.14 -10.72 -23.02
C GLN A 356 -23.81 -11.68 -22.04
N ILE A 357 -25.12 -11.89 -22.19
CA ILE A 357 -25.91 -12.78 -21.34
C ILE A 357 -25.51 -14.23 -21.62
N GLU A 358 -25.14 -14.97 -20.57
CA GLU A 358 -24.86 -16.41 -20.67
C GLU A 358 -26.18 -17.20 -20.75
N ARG A 359 -26.67 -17.42 -21.98
CA ARG A 359 -27.67 -18.46 -22.27
C ARG A 359 -26.98 -19.74 -22.72
N LEU A 360 -27.24 -20.83 -22.01
CA LEU A 360 -26.87 -22.16 -22.47
C LEU A 360 -27.92 -22.66 -23.46
N ASP A 361 -27.55 -22.81 -24.73
CA ASP A 361 -28.47 -23.29 -25.75
C ASP A 361 -28.97 -24.71 -25.45
N MET A 362 -30.26 -24.91 -25.69
CA MET A 362 -30.92 -26.20 -25.59
C MET A 362 -30.34 -27.18 -26.60
N LEU A 363 -29.63 -28.21 -26.11
CA LEU A 363 -29.51 -29.49 -26.83
C LEU A 363 -30.82 -30.29 -26.73
N SER A 364 -31.94 -29.66 -27.16
CA SER A 364 -33.18 -30.36 -27.48
C SER A 364 -33.10 -30.80 -28.94
N GLY A 365 -33.07 -32.11 -29.17
CA GLY A 365 -32.70 -32.65 -30.47
C GLY A 365 -33.76 -32.49 -31.57
N GLN A 366 -33.28 -32.38 -32.80
CA GLN A 366 -33.91 -32.98 -33.98
C GLN A 366 -32.84 -33.35 -35.01
N ASP A 367 -32.92 -34.59 -35.52
CA ASP A 367 -32.47 -35.07 -36.83
C ASP A 367 -30.96 -34.93 -37.20
N LEU A 368 -30.15 -35.99 -37.32
CA LEU A 368 -30.41 -37.24 -38.06
C LEU A 368 -29.39 -38.37 -37.76
N THR A 369 -29.92 -39.58 -37.48
CA THR A 369 -29.49 -40.95 -37.90
C THR A 369 -28.02 -41.41 -37.91
N PHE A 370 -27.86 -42.72 -37.61
CA PHE A 370 -26.64 -43.55 -37.66
C PHE A 370 -25.66 -43.42 -36.48
N GLU A 371 -25.96 -44.12 -35.37
CA GLU A 371 -25.07 -45.19 -34.86
C GLU A 371 -25.81 -46.05 -33.82
N ASP A 372 -26.85 -46.77 -34.27
CA ASP A 372 -27.52 -47.81 -33.49
C ASP A 372 -27.31 -49.17 -34.18
N ASP A 373 -26.05 -49.61 -34.23
CA ASP A 373 -25.74 -51.02 -34.43
C ASP A 373 -24.38 -51.41 -33.82
N ILE A 374 -24.27 -52.66 -33.37
CA ILE A 374 -23.02 -53.32 -32.92
C ILE A 374 -22.42 -52.78 -31.59
N ARG A 375 -23.23 -52.79 -30.52
CA ARG A 375 -22.73 -53.16 -29.17
C ARG A 375 -23.29 -54.51 -28.71
N MET A 376 -22.89 -55.58 -29.41
CA MET A 376 -23.02 -56.94 -28.90
C MET A 376 -21.75 -57.78 -29.12
N LYS A 377 -21.35 -58.49 -28.05
CA LYS A 377 -20.43 -59.65 -28.02
C LYS A 377 -18.96 -59.40 -28.38
N ILE A 378 -18.17 -59.01 -27.38
CA ILE A 378 -16.75 -59.41 -27.30
C ILE A 378 -16.68 -60.77 -26.57
N VAL A 379 -16.62 -61.88 -27.32
CA VAL A 379 -16.23 -63.20 -26.81
C VAL A 379 -15.44 -63.96 -27.89
N ALA A 380 -14.33 -64.57 -27.48
CA ALA A 380 -13.50 -65.57 -28.18
C ALA A 380 -12.69 -65.16 -29.44
N GLY A 381 -11.37 -65.32 -29.34
CA GLY A 381 -10.80 -66.52 -29.97
C GLY A 381 -9.76 -66.41 -31.09
N SER A 382 -8.50 -66.17 -30.72
CA SER A 382 -7.31 -66.94 -31.17
C SER A 382 -6.51 -66.60 -32.46
N LYS A 383 -5.18 -66.69 -32.28
CA LYS A 383 -4.10 -67.21 -33.16
C LYS A 383 -3.84 -66.58 -34.57
N LYS A 384 -2.89 -65.64 -34.57
CA LYS A 384 -1.52 -65.79 -35.13
C LYS A 384 -1.36 -66.21 -36.61
N GLU A 385 -0.84 -65.29 -37.43
CA GLU A 385 0.30 -65.62 -38.32
C GLU A 385 1.21 -64.41 -38.63
N LYS A 386 2.42 -64.68 -39.13
CA LYS A 386 3.50 -63.70 -39.39
C LYS A 386 3.55 -63.33 -40.88
N MET A 387 3.75 -62.06 -41.21
CA MET A 387 4.88 -61.69 -42.09
C MET A 387 5.40 -60.29 -41.80
N GLN A 388 6.54 -59.95 -42.41
CA GLN A 388 7.55 -59.05 -41.86
C GLN A 388 7.86 -57.91 -42.82
N THR A 389 7.75 -56.66 -42.37
CA THR A 389 8.56 -55.55 -42.91
C THR A 389 8.62 -54.38 -41.92
N SER A 390 9.78 -53.72 -41.91
CA SER A 390 10.17 -52.69 -40.95
C SER A 390 9.54 -51.32 -41.24
N ILE A 391 8.87 -50.75 -40.25
CA ILE A 391 8.55 -49.31 -40.19
C ILE A 391 9.33 -48.72 -39.01
N SER A 392 10.02 -47.60 -39.23
CA SER A 392 11.04 -47.09 -38.33
C SER A 392 10.48 -46.51 -37.03
N PHE A 393 11.36 -46.45 -36.01
CA PHE A 393 11.10 -45.80 -34.72
C PHE A 393 10.69 -44.31 -34.87
N LEU A 394 11.20 -43.61 -35.90
CA LEU A 394 10.82 -42.22 -36.20
C LEU A 394 9.36 -42.05 -36.61
N GLN A 395 8.73 -43.01 -37.29
CA GLN A 395 7.34 -42.85 -37.71
C GLN A 395 6.38 -42.90 -36.50
N ARG A 396 6.73 -43.69 -35.47
CA ARG A 396 5.95 -43.76 -34.22
C ARG A 396 6.14 -42.51 -33.36
N SER A 397 7.34 -41.91 -33.32
CA SER A 397 7.52 -40.63 -32.61
C SER A 397 6.81 -39.49 -33.34
N CYS A 398 6.87 -39.41 -34.67
CA CYS A 398 6.17 -38.36 -35.43
C CYS A 398 4.65 -38.43 -35.25
N ASN A 399 4.05 -39.63 -35.28
CA ASN A 399 2.61 -39.78 -35.06
C ASN A 399 2.21 -39.53 -33.59
N ALA A 400 3.06 -39.86 -32.61
CA ALA A 400 2.83 -39.51 -31.21
C ALA A 400 2.94 -37.99 -30.96
N ILE A 401 3.89 -37.31 -31.61
CA ILE A 401 4.05 -35.86 -31.55
C ILE A 401 2.89 -35.15 -32.26
N MET A 402 2.44 -35.64 -33.42
CA MET A 402 1.24 -35.13 -34.10
C MET A 402 -0.02 -35.35 -33.26
N GLY A 403 -0.21 -36.53 -32.66
CA GLY A 403 -1.33 -36.81 -31.75
C GLY A 403 -1.31 -35.96 -30.47
N ALA A 404 -0.12 -35.69 -29.92
CA ALA A 404 0.05 -34.77 -28.80
C ALA A 404 -0.21 -33.31 -29.22
N ALA A 405 0.26 -32.87 -30.39
CA ALA A 405 0.00 -31.52 -30.92
C ALA A 405 -1.46 -31.31 -31.33
N ASP A 406 -2.18 -32.39 -31.66
CA ASP A 406 -3.61 -32.38 -31.98
C ASP A 406 -4.48 -32.49 -30.70
N ALA A 407 -4.00 -33.17 -29.66
CA ALA A 407 -4.56 -33.08 -28.31
C ALA A 407 -4.34 -31.69 -27.69
N VAL A 408 -3.14 -31.11 -27.81
CA VAL A 408 -2.82 -29.74 -27.39
C VAL A 408 -3.63 -28.73 -28.19
N ARG A 409 -3.83 -28.92 -29.51
CA ARG A 409 -4.77 -28.08 -30.27
C ARG A 409 -6.22 -28.25 -29.83
N ARG A 410 -6.72 -29.46 -29.57
CA ARG A 410 -8.07 -29.65 -29.01
C ARG A 410 -8.22 -29.05 -27.60
N VAL A 411 -7.16 -29.03 -26.78
CA VAL A 411 -7.15 -28.34 -25.49
C VAL A 411 -7.08 -26.82 -25.66
N ALA A 412 -6.29 -26.30 -26.61
CA ALA A 412 -6.22 -24.87 -26.95
C ALA A 412 -7.43 -24.33 -27.76
N VAL A 413 -8.30 -25.23 -28.26
CA VAL A 413 -9.56 -24.90 -28.94
C VAL A 413 -10.77 -25.10 -28.02
N LYS A 414 -10.69 -25.96 -26.99
CA LYS A 414 -11.68 -26.00 -25.89
C LYS A 414 -11.40 -25.00 -24.77
N GLY A 415 -10.14 -24.68 -24.51
CA GLY A 415 -9.71 -23.50 -23.77
C GLY A 415 -9.51 -22.37 -24.76
N GLY A 416 -10.60 -21.76 -25.23
CA GLY A 416 -10.52 -20.53 -26.00
C GLY A 416 -9.80 -19.49 -25.18
N PHE A 417 -8.63 -19.05 -25.65
CA PHE A 417 -7.86 -17.96 -25.05
C PHE A 417 -8.63 -16.65 -25.22
N GLY A 418 -9.60 -16.41 -24.34
CA GLY A 418 -10.07 -15.08 -24.02
C GLY A 418 -8.90 -14.25 -23.49
N ASP A 419 -8.98 -12.93 -23.69
CA ASP A 419 -7.94 -11.97 -23.35
C ASP A 419 -7.70 -11.94 -21.83
N ASP A 420 -6.77 -12.79 -21.37
CA ASP A 420 -6.45 -13.10 -19.95
C ASP A 420 -6.09 -11.84 -19.13
N ASN A 421 -5.82 -10.75 -19.85
CA ASN A 421 -5.54 -9.39 -19.39
C ASN A 421 -6.79 -8.67 -18.81
N ARG A 422 -8.02 -9.06 -19.13
CA ARG A 422 -9.26 -8.34 -18.73
C ARG A 422 -9.97 -8.88 -17.49
N LYS A 423 -9.35 -9.82 -16.76
CA LYS A 423 -9.92 -10.39 -15.52
C LYS A 423 -10.34 -9.30 -14.53
N THR A 424 -11.51 -9.44 -13.94
CA THR A 424 -12.03 -8.56 -12.89
C THR A 424 -11.25 -8.79 -11.60
N GLU A 425 -10.61 -7.74 -11.09
CA GLU A 425 -9.80 -7.73 -9.87
C GLU A 425 -10.39 -6.81 -8.77
N ALA A 426 -11.31 -5.91 -9.13
CA ALA A 426 -12.02 -5.03 -8.19
C ALA A 426 -13.44 -4.68 -8.68
N LEU A 427 -14.32 -4.34 -7.73
CA LEU A 427 -15.73 -4.00 -7.97
C LEU A 427 -16.18 -2.92 -6.97
N ILE A 428 -16.97 -1.93 -7.38
CA ILE A 428 -17.65 -0.97 -6.50
C ILE A 428 -18.99 -0.49 -7.12
N ILE A 429 -19.90 0.03 -6.30
CA ILE A 429 -21.14 0.73 -6.74
C ILE A 429 -21.02 2.19 -6.29
N THR A 430 -21.33 3.14 -7.18
CA THR A 430 -21.27 4.58 -6.93
C THR A 430 -22.62 5.18 -6.48
N THR A 431 -22.62 6.43 -6.02
CA THR A 431 -23.78 7.11 -5.41
C THR A 431 -24.92 7.44 -6.38
N ASP A 432 -24.64 7.42 -7.68
CA ASP A 432 -25.59 7.44 -8.80
C ASP A 432 -26.19 6.05 -9.11
N GLY A 433 -25.74 5.01 -8.41
CA GLY A 433 -26.14 3.62 -8.63
C GLY A 433 -25.55 2.99 -9.90
N MET A 434 -24.47 3.55 -10.46
CA MET A 434 -23.65 2.85 -11.46
C MET A 434 -22.71 1.85 -10.78
N MET A 435 -22.27 0.85 -11.52
CA MET A 435 -21.32 -0.16 -11.04
C MET A 435 -20.01 -0.03 -11.83
N TRP A 436 -18.88 -0.20 -11.14
CA TRP A 436 -17.54 -0.05 -11.71
C TRP A 436 -16.68 -1.27 -11.42
N THR A 437 -16.05 -1.83 -12.46
CA THR A 437 -15.06 -2.92 -12.35
C THR A 437 -13.66 -2.43 -12.66
N GLY A 438 -12.66 -2.95 -11.94
CA GLY A 438 -11.25 -2.78 -12.27
C GLY A 438 -10.63 -4.10 -12.77
N CYS A 439 -9.79 -4.01 -13.80
CA CYS A 439 -9.24 -5.17 -14.51
C CYS A 439 -7.72 -5.36 -14.29
N ALA A 440 -7.23 -6.58 -14.55
CA ALA A 440 -5.83 -6.99 -14.42
C ALA A 440 -4.83 -6.24 -15.36
N ASN A 441 -5.30 -5.68 -16.47
CA ASN A 441 -4.56 -4.79 -17.38
C ASN A 441 -4.56 -3.31 -16.96
N GLY A 442 -5.26 -2.96 -15.87
CA GLY A 442 -5.43 -1.60 -15.39
C GLY A 442 -6.60 -0.82 -16.00
N SER A 443 -7.43 -1.43 -16.86
CA SER A 443 -8.66 -0.77 -17.33
C SER A 443 -9.73 -0.73 -16.25
N LEU A 444 -10.55 0.32 -16.29
CA LEU A 444 -11.79 0.48 -15.53
C LEU A 444 -12.95 0.36 -16.52
N VAL A 445 -14.05 -0.25 -16.10
CA VAL A 445 -15.26 -0.38 -16.91
C VAL A 445 -16.47 0.03 -16.08
N GLN A 446 -17.31 0.87 -16.66
CA GLN A 446 -18.56 1.36 -16.08
C GLN A 446 -19.75 0.55 -16.60
N TRP A 447 -20.71 0.27 -15.72
CA TRP A 447 -21.87 -0.57 -15.94
C TRP A 447 -23.13 0.08 -15.35
N ASP A 448 -24.29 -0.17 -15.96
CA ASP A 448 -25.57 0.23 -15.39
C ASP A 448 -26.05 -0.74 -14.27
N GLY A 449 -27.08 -0.31 -13.53
CA GLY A 449 -27.73 -1.11 -12.48
C GLY A 449 -28.46 -2.39 -12.96
N ASN A 450 -28.36 -2.73 -14.25
CA ASN A 450 -28.94 -3.90 -14.89
C ASN A 450 -27.87 -4.79 -15.56
N GLY A 451 -26.58 -4.51 -15.36
CA GLY A 451 -25.48 -5.29 -15.92
C GLY A 451 -25.29 -5.09 -17.42
N ASN A 452 -25.54 -3.89 -17.93
CA ASN A 452 -25.16 -3.49 -19.29
C ASN A 452 -23.89 -2.62 -19.21
N ARG A 453 -22.90 -2.94 -20.06
CA ARG A 453 -21.62 -2.21 -20.14
C ARG A 453 -21.83 -0.85 -20.81
N LEU A 454 -21.25 0.21 -20.24
CA LEU A 454 -21.41 1.59 -20.70
C LEU A 454 -20.13 2.14 -21.33
N GLN A 455 -19.04 2.22 -20.56
CA GLN A 455 -17.79 2.89 -20.96
C GLN A 455 -16.56 2.18 -20.39
N ASP A 456 -15.43 2.35 -21.08
CA ASP A 456 -14.12 1.80 -20.75
C ASP A 456 -13.09 2.93 -20.58
N PHE A 457 -12.24 2.85 -19.56
CA PHE A 457 -11.18 3.81 -19.28
C PHE A 457 -9.85 3.10 -19.03
N GLN A 458 -8.73 3.68 -19.44
CA GLN A 458 -7.40 3.11 -19.17
C GLN A 458 -6.38 4.21 -18.86
N TYR A 459 -6.13 4.44 -17.57
CA TYR A 459 -5.24 5.48 -17.06
C TYR A 459 -3.91 4.95 -16.50
N HIS A 460 -3.77 3.64 -16.32
CA HIS A 460 -2.57 3.00 -15.77
C HIS A 460 -2.37 1.61 -16.41
N PRO A 461 -1.15 1.20 -16.80
CA PRO A 461 -0.90 -0.06 -17.52
C PRO A 461 -0.73 -1.29 -16.60
N VAL A 462 -1.26 -1.25 -15.38
CA VAL A 462 -1.02 -2.27 -14.34
C VAL A 462 -2.33 -2.55 -13.62
N ALA A 463 -2.56 -3.80 -13.22
CA ALA A 463 -3.77 -4.27 -12.54
C ALA A 463 -4.33 -3.28 -11.50
N VAL A 464 -5.63 -2.99 -11.62
CA VAL A 464 -6.42 -2.49 -10.49
C VAL A 464 -6.47 -3.61 -9.44
N GLN A 465 -6.44 -3.23 -8.16
CA GLN A 465 -6.44 -4.17 -7.03
C GLN A 465 -7.57 -3.88 -6.04
N CYS A 466 -7.98 -2.63 -5.92
CA CYS A 466 -9.16 -2.26 -5.15
C CYS A 466 -9.80 -0.97 -5.69
N LEU A 467 -11.09 -0.83 -5.41
CA LEU A 467 -11.90 0.34 -5.70
C LEU A 467 -12.61 0.79 -4.42
N CYS A 468 -12.90 2.08 -4.34
CA CYS A 468 -13.59 2.72 -3.24
C CYS A 468 -14.34 3.95 -3.77
N THR A 469 -15.42 4.35 -3.12
CA THR A 469 -16.18 5.56 -3.48
C THR A 469 -16.45 6.40 -2.24
N PHE A 470 -16.43 7.71 -2.40
CA PHE A 470 -16.97 8.65 -1.42
C PHE A 470 -17.51 9.91 -2.10
N GLY A 471 -18.71 10.32 -1.74
CA GLY A 471 -19.39 11.46 -2.34
C GLY A 471 -19.59 11.29 -3.84
N LEU A 472 -18.88 12.09 -4.63
CA LEU A 472 -18.84 12.06 -6.10
C LEU A 472 -17.49 11.56 -6.66
N ARG A 473 -16.65 10.94 -5.82
CA ARG A 473 -15.27 10.54 -6.20
C ARG A 473 -15.06 9.03 -6.11
N ILE A 474 -14.43 8.47 -7.16
CA ILE A 474 -14.01 7.08 -7.24
C ILE A 474 -12.50 7.01 -6.99
N TRP A 475 -12.09 6.21 -6.02
CA TRP A 475 -10.69 5.99 -5.64
C TRP A 475 -10.22 4.61 -6.12
N VAL A 476 -9.10 4.58 -6.82
CA VAL A 476 -8.59 3.39 -7.52
C VAL A 476 -7.19 3.05 -7.03
N GLY A 477 -7.01 1.85 -6.49
CA GLY A 477 -5.73 1.33 -6.03
C GLY A 477 -5.12 0.35 -7.02
N TYR A 478 -3.85 0.57 -7.38
CA TYR A 478 -3.14 -0.23 -8.38
C TYR A 478 -2.07 -1.14 -7.76
N ALA A 479 -1.71 -2.21 -8.49
CA ALA A 479 -0.61 -3.09 -8.11
C ALA A 479 0.79 -2.41 -8.18
N SER A 480 0.90 -1.25 -8.81
CA SER A 480 2.09 -0.38 -8.74
C SER A 480 2.29 0.29 -7.37
N GLY A 481 1.26 0.33 -6.52
CA GLY A 481 1.24 1.16 -5.31
C GLY A 481 0.71 2.60 -5.53
N THR A 482 0.35 2.92 -6.78
CA THR A 482 -0.32 4.17 -7.17
C THR A 482 -1.78 4.17 -6.74
N VAL A 483 -2.28 5.36 -6.39
CA VAL A 483 -3.70 5.66 -6.25
C VAL A 483 -4.09 6.72 -7.28
N GLN A 484 -5.26 6.57 -7.91
CA GLN A 484 -5.89 7.60 -8.75
C GLN A 484 -7.29 7.91 -8.21
N VAL A 485 -7.75 9.14 -8.48
CA VAL A 485 -9.07 9.63 -8.09
C VAL A 485 -9.79 10.13 -9.35
N LEU A 486 -11.04 9.71 -9.54
CA LEU A 486 -11.89 10.06 -10.66
C LEU A 486 -13.22 10.66 -10.17
N ASP A 487 -13.94 11.37 -11.04
CA ASP A 487 -15.36 11.69 -10.84
C ASP A 487 -16.28 10.53 -11.27
N LEU A 488 -17.60 10.73 -11.23
CA LEU A 488 -18.59 9.71 -11.61
C LEU A 488 -18.73 9.56 -13.14
N GLU A 489 -18.29 10.56 -13.89
CA GLU A 489 -18.20 10.58 -15.35
C GLU A 489 -16.96 9.82 -15.86
N GLY A 490 -15.99 9.55 -14.99
CA GLY A 490 -14.76 8.80 -15.29
C GLY A 490 -13.58 9.67 -15.71
N ASN A 491 -13.62 10.99 -15.49
CA ASN A 491 -12.48 11.89 -15.69
C ASN A 491 -11.47 11.74 -14.55
N LEU A 492 -10.18 11.75 -14.88
CA LEU A 492 -9.10 11.68 -13.89
C LEU A 492 -8.92 13.04 -13.18
N LEU A 493 -9.19 13.08 -11.87
CA LEU A 493 -8.98 14.26 -11.01
C LEU A 493 -7.53 14.37 -10.52
N GLY A 494 -6.83 13.24 -10.39
CA GLY A 494 -5.41 13.19 -10.05
C GLY A 494 -4.95 11.81 -9.59
N GLY A 495 -3.64 11.66 -9.33
CA GLY A 495 -3.08 10.41 -8.81
C GLY A 495 -1.62 10.52 -8.39
N TRP A 496 -1.20 9.63 -7.49
CA TRP A 496 0.12 9.67 -6.85
C TRP A 496 0.55 8.29 -6.34
N VAL A 497 1.86 8.12 -6.09
CA VAL A 497 2.39 6.91 -5.44
C VAL A 497 2.04 6.95 -3.94
N ALA A 498 0.99 6.22 -3.58
CA ALA A 498 0.50 6.13 -2.21
C ALA A 498 1.40 5.24 -1.34
N HIS A 499 1.86 4.11 -1.89
CA HIS A 499 2.72 3.14 -1.21
C HIS A 499 3.78 2.58 -2.15
N SER A 500 4.89 2.10 -1.59
CA SER A 500 5.96 1.39 -2.34
C SER A 500 5.61 -0.07 -2.69
N SER A 501 4.33 -0.44 -2.69
CA SER A 501 3.82 -1.78 -2.96
C SER A 501 2.31 -1.72 -3.23
N GLN A 502 1.78 -2.77 -3.87
CA GLN A 502 0.37 -2.96 -4.26
C GLN A 502 -0.61 -2.45 -3.20
N VAL A 503 -1.55 -1.58 -3.60
CA VAL A 503 -2.67 -1.14 -2.73
C VAL A 503 -3.79 -2.18 -2.80
N ILE A 504 -3.92 -2.99 -1.76
CA ILE A 504 -4.78 -4.20 -1.77
C ILE A 504 -6.19 -3.96 -1.23
N LYS A 505 -6.41 -2.89 -0.45
CA LYS A 505 -7.73 -2.55 0.08
C LYS A 505 -7.82 -1.06 0.43
N MET A 506 -9.03 -0.51 0.35
CA MET A 506 -9.37 0.83 0.83
C MET A 506 -10.62 0.79 1.72
N ALA A 507 -10.75 1.78 2.61
CA ALA A 507 -11.92 2.00 3.46
C ALA A 507 -12.07 3.51 3.79
N VAL A 508 -13.29 4.01 4.00
CA VAL A 508 -13.57 5.45 4.23
C VAL A 508 -14.08 5.70 5.64
N GLY A 509 -13.51 6.66 6.37
CA GLY A 509 -13.99 7.05 7.69
C GLY A 509 -13.33 8.32 8.22
N ALA A 510 -14.05 9.07 9.06
CA ALA A 510 -13.57 10.28 9.75
C ALA A 510 -12.83 11.31 8.87
N GLY A 511 -13.32 11.55 7.64
CA GLY A 511 -12.71 12.49 6.69
C GLY A 511 -11.57 11.92 5.83
N TYR A 512 -11.26 10.62 5.94
CA TYR A 512 -10.16 9.99 5.21
C TYR A 512 -10.56 8.76 4.39
N VAL A 513 -9.87 8.58 3.25
CA VAL A 513 -9.74 7.29 2.58
C VAL A 513 -8.47 6.61 3.09
N PHE A 514 -8.64 5.54 3.86
CA PHE A 514 -7.54 4.68 4.32
C PHE A 514 -7.16 3.69 3.22
N THR A 515 -5.86 3.55 2.99
CA THR A 515 -5.26 2.66 2.00
C THR A 515 -4.37 1.64 2.70
N LEU A 516 -4.61 0.35 2.45
CA LEU A 516 -3.78 -0.76 2.92
C LEU A 516 -2.90 -1.26 1.76
N ALA A 517 -1.58 -1.29 1.98
CA ALA A 517 -0.64 -1.93 1.05
C ALA A 517 -0.32 -3.38 1.44
N ASN A 518 0.15 -4.19 0.48
CA ASN A 518 0.50 -5.60 0.69
C ASN A 518 1.62 -5.82 1.73
N HIS A 519 2.47 -4.82 2.00
CA HIS A 519 3.42 -4.86 3.12
C HIS A 519 2.77 -4.64 4.51
N GLY A 520 1.44 -4.44 4.58
CA GLY A 520 0.70 -4.24 5.82
C GLY A 520 0.86 -2.85 6.44
N GLY A 521 1.17 -1.83 5.63
CA GLY A 521 1.19 -0.42 6.05
C GLY A 521 -0.15 0.27 5.70
N ILE A 522 -0.55 1.26 6.50
CA ILE A 522 -1.83 1.97 6.36
C ILE A 522 -1.61 3.49 6.36
N ARG A 523 -2.13 4.14 5.32
CA ARG A 523 -2.15 5.61 5.15
C ARG A 523 -3.57 6.12 4.93
N GLY A 524 -3.96 7.16 5.66
CA GLY A 524 -5.16 7.95 5.40
C GLY A 524 -4.86 9.15 4.50
N TRP A 525 -5.64 9.32 3.44
CA TRP A 525 -5.64 10.49 2.55
C TRP A 525 -6.94 11.26 2.78
N ASN A 526 -6.93 12.59 2.80
CA ASN A 526 -8.16 13.35 3.01
C ASN A 526 -9.14 13.04 1.86
N VAL A 527 -10.44 12.86 2.14
CA VAL A 527 -11.45 12.58 1.10
C VAL A 527 -11.55 13.67 0.03
N MET A 528 -11.11 14.89 0.36
CA MET A 528 -11.03 16.03 -0.55
C MET A 528 -9.75 16.07 -1.39
N SER A 529 -8.76 15.19 -1.16
CA SER A 529 -7.54 15.11 -2.01
C SER A 529 -7.86 14.46 -3.37
N PRO A 530 -7.33 14.96 -4.50
CA PRO A 530 -6.59 16.21 -4.63
C PRO A 530 -7.51 17.42 -4.40
N GLY A 531 -7.04 18.42 -3.63
CA GLY A 531 -7.86 19.55 -3.21
C GLY A 531 -7.09 20.67 -2.50
N PRO A 532 -7.78 21.75 -2.09
CA PRO A 532 -7.16 22.99 -1.59
C PRO A 532 -6.39 22.82 -0.29
N LEU A 533 -6.74 21.83 0.54
CA LEU A 533 -6.04 21.55 1.80
C LEU A 533 -4.61 21.03 1.60
N ASP A 534 -4.34 20.37 0.46
CA ASP A 534 -3.09 19.62 0.27
C ASP A 534 -1.86 20.54 0.27
N GLY A 535 -1.97 21.71 -0.36
CA GLY A 535 -0.90 22.71 -0.41
C GLY A 535 -0.60 23.34 0.96
N ILE A 536 -1.64 23.67 1.73
CA ILE A 536 -1.51 24.24 3.08
C ILE A 536 -0.87 23.20 4.01
N LEU A 537 -1.39 21.97 4.03
CA LEU A 537 -0.84 20.88 4.83
C LEU A 537 0.61 20.53 4.45
N CYS A 538 0.97 20.54 3.16
CA CYS A 538 2.35 20.38 2.71
C CYS A 538 3.26 21.48 3.26
N SER A 539 2.84 22.75 3.15
CA SER A 539 3.58 23.93 3.62
C SER A 539 3.82 23.89 5.13
N GLU A 540 2.78 23.61 5.92
CA GLU A 540 2.85 23.54 7.39
C GLU A 540 3.71 22.36 7.88
N LEU A 541 3.54 21.16 7.29
CA LEU A 541 4.35 20.00 7.65
C LEU A 541 5.82 20.19 7.27
N ALA A 542 6.12 20.79 6.12
CA ALA A 542 7.50 21.11 5.71
C ALA A 542 8.14 22.15 6.62
N GLY A 543 7.42 23.20 7.02
CA GLY A 543 7.89 24.17 8.01
C GLY A 543 8.27 23.53 9.35
N LYS A 544 7.54 22.48 9.75
CA LYS A 544 7.75 21.75 11.01
C LYS A 544 8.69 20.53 10.92
N GLU A 545 9.35 20.29 9.78
CA GLU A 545 10.20 19.11 9.51
C GLU A 545 11.17 18.78 10.67
N PHE A 546 11.81 19.80 11.21
CA PHE A 546 12.85 19.66 12.23
C PHE A 546 12.35 19.10 13.58
N LEU A 547 11.03 19.13 13.85
CA LEU A 547 10.43 18.58 15.07
C LEU A 547 10.39 17.04 15.04
N TYR A 548 10.10 16.47 13.87
CA TYR A 548 9.92 15.03 13.65
C TYR A 548 11.04 14.37 12.85
N THR A 549 12.16 15.06 12.63
CA THR A 549 13.36 14.48 12.02
C THR A 549 14.30 13.92 13.09
N ARG A 550 14.74 12.68 12.90
CA ARG A 550 15.79 12.02 13.71
C ARG A 550 16.94 11.63 12.81
N ILE A 551 18.17 11.89 13.24
CA ILE A 551 19.39 11.48 12.52
C ILE A 551 20.05 10.35 13.31
N GLU A 552 20.08 9.16 12.72
CA GLU A 552 20.77 7.99 13.24
C GLU A 552 22.18 7.92 12.63
N ASN A 553 23.20 7.61 13.42
CA ASN A 553 24.57 7.42 12.91
C ASN A 553 24.92 5.93 12.86
N LEU A 554 25.41 5.47 11.70
CA LEU A 554 25.73 4.08 11.42
C LEU A 554 27.11 3.96 10.76
N LYS A 555 27.96 3.07 11.28
CA LYS A 555 29.18 2.65 10.58
C LYS A 555 28.95 1.40 9.75
N ILE A 556 29.40 1.42 8.50
CA ILE A 556 29.32 0.30 7.55
C ILE A 556 30.74 -0.02 7.06
N SER A 557 31.17 -1.28 7.17
CA SER A 557 32.43 -1.77 6.61
C SER A 557 32.16 -2.58 5.34
N ALA A 558 32.67 -2.11 4.20
CA ALA A 558 32.64 -2.84 2.94
C ALA A 558 34.04 -3.39 2.61
N GLY A 559 34.17 -4.71 2.52
CA GLY A 559 35.40 -5.40 2.13
C GLY A 559 35.29 -6.05 0.75
N THR A 560 36.33 -5.95 -0.08
CA THR A 560 36.44 -6.73 -1.32
C THR A 560 37.73 -7.54 -1.39
N TRP A 561 37.68 -8.76 -1.94
CA TRP A 561 38.87 -9.58 -2.21
C TRP A 561 38.69 -10.57 -3.36
N ASN A 562 39.53 -10.45 -4.40
CA ASN A 562 39.70 -11.54 -5.37
C ASN A 562 40.57 -12.64 -4.74
N VAL A 563 39.97 -13.80 -4.47
CA VAL A 563 40.62 -14.89 -3.72
C VAL A 563 41.37 -15.89 -4.60
N ALA A 564 41.29 -15.72 -5.93
CA ALA A 564 41.99 -16.54 -6.93
C ALA A 564 41.93 -18.05 -6.63
N GLN A 565 40.71 -18.54 -6.39
CA GLN A 565 40.33 -19.93 -6.06
C GLN A 565 40.99 -20.49 -4.79
N GLY A 566 41.57 -19.63 -3.95
CA GLY A 566 42.16 -19.98 -2.67
C GLY A 566 41.16 -19.98 -1.51
N ARG A 567 41.66 -20.40 -0.35
CA ARG A 567 41.03 -20.23 0.97
C ARG A 567 41.93 -19.33 1.81
N ALA A 568 41.35 -18.41 2.58
CA ALA A 568 42.12 -17.60 3.51
C ALA A 568 42.64 -18.40 4.70
N SER A 569 43.77 -17.97 5.27
CA SER A 569 44.13 -18.34 6.65
C SER A 569 43.21 -17.65 7.66
N ARG A 570 43.13 -18.18 8.89
CA ARG A 570 42.38 -17.53 9.98
C ARG A 570 42.97 -16.15 10.30
N ASP A 571 44.28 -16.04 10.34
CA ASP A 571 44.99 -14.80 10.66
C ASP A 571 44.75 -13.72 9.59
N SER A 572 44.68 -14.11 8.31
CA SER A 572 44.32 -13.23 7.19
C SER A 572 42.91 -12.63 7.36
N LEU A 573 41.93 -13.45 7.77
CA LEU A 573 40.56 -12.99 8.03
C LEU A 573 40.49 -12.09 9.28
N VAL A 574 41.25 -12.40 10.33
CA VAL A 574 41.34 -11.56 11.55
C VAL A 574 41.98 -10.21 11.25
N SER A 575 43.05 -10.17 10.44
CA SER A 575 43.68 -8.91 10.00
C SER A 575 42.70 -8.05 9.19
N TRP A 576 42.06 -8.66 8.17
CA TRP A 576 41.15 -7.97 7.27
C TRP A 576 39.82 -7.52 7.90
N LEU A 577 39.20 -8.34 8.74
CA LEU A 577 37.85 -8.09 9.28
C LEU A 577 37.84 -7.87 10.80
N GLY A 578 38.55 -8.72 11.56
CA GLY A 578 38.49 -8.74 13.02
C GLY A 578 38.87 -7.41 13.69
N SER A 579 39.86 -6.70 13.13
CA SER A 579 40.30 -5.38 13.63
C SER A 579 39.27 -4.25 13.47
N ALA A 580 38.32 -4.37 12.53
CA ALA A 580 37.34 -3.33 12.20
C ALA A 580 35.89 -3.66 12.58
N ALA A 581 35.62 -4.86 13.11
CA ALA A 581 34.26 -5.24 13.52
C ALA A 581 33.81 -4.60 14.85
N GLY A 582 34.73 -3.98 15.60
CA GLY A 582 34.48 -3.51 16.98
C GLY A 582 33.41 -2.40 17.10
N ASP A 583 33.40 -1.44 16.18
CA ASP A 583 32.54 -0.24 16.19
C ASP A 583 31.61 -0.13 14.97
N VAL A 584 31.53 -1.17 14.15
CA VAL A 584 30.74 -1.22 12.91
C VAL A 584 29.38 -1.89 13.15
N GLY A 585 28.32 -1.32 12.56
CA GLY A 585 26.95 -1.85 12.66
C GLY A 585 26.58 -2.82 11.53
N ILE A 586 27.15 -2.66 10.34
CA ILE A 586 26.94 -3.56 9.18
C ILE A 586 28.29 -3.88 8.53
N VAL A 587 28.57 -5.17 8.34
CA VAL A 587 29.74 -5.66 7.59
C VAL A 587 29.27 -6.31 6.30
N VAL A 588 29.81 -5.87 5.16
CA VAL A 588 29.53 -6.40 3.82
C VAL A 588 30.82 -6.90 3.21
N VAL A 589 30.81 -8.13 2.70
CA VAL A 589 31.97 -8.76 2.06
C VAL A 589 31.62 -9.18 0.64
N GLY A 590 32.40 -8.71 -0.34
CA GLY A 590 32.38 -9.16 -1.72
C GLY A 590 33.64 -9.96 -2.06
N LEU A 591 33.49 -11.20 -2.53
CA LEU A 591 34.60 -12.02 -3.01
C LEU A 591 34.49 -12.25 -4.53
N GLN A 592 35.64 -12.37 -5.18
CA GLN A 592 35.76 -12.73 -6.61
C GLN A 592 36.68 -13.93 -6.78
N GLU A 593 36.47 -14.70 -7.85
CA GLU A 593 37.17 -15.98 -8.12
C GLU A 593 37.10 -17.00 -6.98
N VAL A 594 35.98 -17.06 -6.25
CA VAL A 594 35.74 -18.10 -5.24
C VAL A 594 35.86 -19.51 -5.86
N GLU A 595 35.41 -19.66 -7.11
CA GLU A 595 35.55 -20.89 -7.90
C GLU A 595 35.46 -20.55 -9.40
N MET A 596 36.41 -21.01 -10.23
CA MET A 596 36.48 -20.64 -11.67
C MET A 596 36.63 -21.84 -12.62
N GLY A 597 36.48 -23.08 -12.14
CA GLY A 597 36.61 -24.28 -12.96
C GLY A 597 35.52 -24.37 -14.03
N ALA A 598 35.88 -24.68 -15.29
CA ALA A 598 34.96 -24.66 -16.42
C ALA A 598 33.68 -25.51 -16.23
N GLY A 599 33.80 -26.69 -15.62
CA GLY A 599 32.64 -27.52 -15.27
C GLY A 599 31.73 -26.89 -14.20
N VAL A 600 32.31 -26.14 -13.25
CA VAL A 600 31.57 -25.40 -12.23
C VAL A 600 30.84 -24.20 -12.83
N LEU A 601 31.46 -23.49 -13.76
CA LEU A 601 30.81 -22.38 -14.48
C LEU A 601 29.59 -22.88 -15.28
N ALA A 602 29.72 -24.00 -15.98
CA ALA A 602 28.61 -24.64 -16.70
C ALA A 602 27.50 -25.12 -15.74
N MET A 603 27.86 -25.78 -14.63
CA MET A 603 26.90 -26.16 -13.59
C MET A 603 26.24 -24.95 -12.91
N SER A 604 26.94 -23.83 -12.75
CA SER A 604 26.40 -22.62 -12.14
C SER A 604 25.37 -21.95 -13.04
N ALA A 605 25.65 -21.83 -14.34
CA ALA A 605 24.67 -21.34 -15.31
C ALA A 605 23.43 -22.25 -15.38
N ALA A 606 23.61 -23.58 -15.31
CA ALA A 606 22.49 -24.51 -15.22
C ALA A 606 21.70 -24.35 -13.90
N LYS A 607 22.38 -24.26 -12.75
CA LYS A 607 21.76 -24.05 -11.43
C LYS A 607 21.02 -22.72 -11.32
N GLU A 608 21.50 -21.66 -11.98
CA GLU A 608 20.83 -20.36 -12.05
C GLU A 608 19.44 -20.49 -12.68
N THR A 609 19.30 -21.29 -13.75
CA THR A 609 17.98 -21.60 -14.35
C THR A 609 17.06 -22.48 -13.48
N VAL A 610 17.59 -23.11 -12.43
CA VAL A 610 16.87 -24.04 -11.53
C VAL A 610 16.73 -23.45 -10.10
N GLY A 611 17.26 -22.25 -9.84
CA GLY A 611 17.16 -21.57 -8.54
C GLY A 611 17.99 -22.18 -7.40
N LEU A 612 19.01 -22.99 -7.71
CA LEU A 612 19.87 -23.63 -6.69
C LEU A 612 21.06 -22.73 -6.34
N GLU A 613 21.10 -22.20 -5.12
CA GLU A 613 22.15 -21.29 -4.67
C GLU A 613 23.42 -22.00 -4.16
N GLY A 614 24.56 -21.36 -4.38
CA GLY A 614 25.82 -21.64 -3.67
C GLY A 614 26.71 -22.76 -4.25
N SER A 615 28.00 -22.63 -3.94
CA SER A 615 29.01 -23.69 -4.05
C SER A 615 29.58 -24.06 -2.67
N SER A 616 30.20 -25.23 -2.55
CA SER A 616 30.83 -25.66 -1.29
C SER A 616 32.02 -24.77 -0.89
N ALA A 617 32.71 -24.17 -1.86
CA ALA A 617 33.72 -23.14 -1.63
C ALA A 617 33.09 -21.86 -1.08
N GLY A 618 31.99 -21.39 -1.69
CA GLY A 618 31.23 -20.22 -1.21
C GLY A 618 30.72 -20.41 0.22
N GLN A 619 30.12 -21.56 0.53
CA GLN A 619 29.64 -21.86 1.88
C GLN A 619 30.78 -21.88 2.92
N TRP A 620 31.94 -22.46 2.56
CA TRP A 620 33.12 -22.43 3.44
C TRP A 620 33.55 -21.00 3.77
N TRP A 621 33.53 -20.08 2.79
CA TRP A 621 33.82 -18.67 3.03
C TRP A 621 32.77 -18.00 3.92
N LEU A 622 31.48 -18.24 3.68
CA LEU A 622 30.40 -17.69 4.51
C LEU A 622 30.52 -18.10 5.98
N ASP A 623 30.84 -19.37 6.25
CA ASP A 623 30.94 -19.87 7.62
C ASP A 623 32.25 -19.47 8.30
N MET A 624 33.36 -19.34 7.56
CA MET A 624 34.63 -18.89 8.11
C MET A 624 34.64 -17.38 8.43
N ILE A 625 34.00 -16.57 7.57
CA ILE A 625 33.77 -15.14 7.84
C ILE A 625 32.81 -14.98 9.03
N GLY A 626 31.70 -15.71 9.06
CA GLY A 626 30.77 -15.72 10.20
C GLY A 626 31.45 -16.08 11.52
N THR A 627 32.30 -17.12 11.52
CA THR A 627 33.13 -17.50 12.68
C THR A 627 34.14 -16.41 13.08
N THR A 628 34.61 -15.58 12.15
CA THR A 628 35.53 -14.47 12.43
C THR A 628 34.82 -13.23 12.96
N LEU A 629 33.52 -13.08 12.68
CA LEU A 629 32.65 -12.00 13.15
C LEU A 629 31.81 -12.37 14.38
N ASP A 630 32.11 -13.50 15.04
CA ASP A 630 31.35 -14.05 16.16
C ASP A 630 29.83 -14.15 15.89
N GLU A 631 29.48 -14.72 14.72
CA GLU A 631 28.10 -14.90 14.25
C GLU A 631 27.23 -15.63 15.29
N GLY A 632 26.03 -15.10 15.53
CA GLY A 632 25.09 -15.54 16.56
C GLY A 632 25.24 -14.81 17.91
N SER A 633 26.41 -14.24 18.22
CA SER A 633 26.65 -13.51 19.48
C SER A 633 26.75 -12.00 19.30
N THR A 634 27.56 -11.53 18.33
CA THR A 634 27.76 -10.11 18.04
C THR A 634 27.04 -9.68 16.77
N PHE A 635 27.15 -10.50 15.72
CA PHE A 635 26.57 -10.27 14.40
C PHE A 635 25.63 -11.40 13.98
N GLU A 636 24.73 -11.13 13.04
CA GLU A 636 23.88 -12.11 12.38
C GLU A 636 23.99 -11.95 10.86
N ARG A 637 24.12 -13.07 10.15
CA ARG A 637 24.21 -13.11 8.68
C ARG A 637 22.82 -12.92 8.07
N VAL A 638 22.53 -11.72 7.59
CA VAL A 638 21.18 -11.34 7.11
C VAL A 638 20.93 -11.67 5.64
N GLY A 639 21.99 -11.81 4.82
CA GLY A 639 21.84 -12.12 3.41
C GLY A 639 23.16 -12.50 2.74
N SER A 640 23.06 -13.31 1.67
CA SER A 640 24.18 -13.62 0.78
C SER A 640 23.66 -13.95 -0.62
N ARG A 641 24.53 -13.83 -1.64
CA ARG A 641 24.22 -14.19 -3.03
C ARG A 641 25.48 -14.61 -3.76
N GLN A 642 25.43 -15.74 -4.45
CA GLN A 642 26.54 -16.26 -5.27
C GLN A 642 26.13 -16.36 -6.74
N LEU A 643 27.02 -15.93 -7.65
CA LEU A 643 26.95 -16.14 -9.10
C LEU A 643 28.30 -16.70 -9.56
N ALA A 644 28.38 -18.02 -9.73
CA ALA A 644 29.63 -18.72 -10.04
C ALA A 644 30.79 -18.30 -9.10
N GLY A 645 31.80 -17.59 -9.61
CA GLY A 645 32.96 -17.13 -8.84
C GLY A 645 32.76 -15.84 -8.03
N LEU A 646 31.61 -15.17 -8.17
CA LEU A 646 31.22 -13.97 -7.41
C LEU A 646 30.40 -14.36 -6.18
N LEU A 647 30.74 -13.83 -5.00
CA LEU A 647 29.96 -13.98 -3.77
C LEU A 647 29.81 -12.62 -3.08
N ILE A 648 28.61 -12.26 -2.63
CA ILE A 648 28.40 -11.15 -1.68
C ILE A 648 27.68 -11.68 -0.45
N ALA A 649 28.03 -11.15 0.72
CA ALA A 649 27.39 -11.50 1.99
C ALA A 649 27.38 -10.32 2.96
N MET A 650 26.41 -10.32 3.87
CA MET A 650 26.18 -9.24 4.82
C MET A 650 25.89 -9.78 6.22
N TRP A 651 26.54 -9.15 7.20
CA TRP A 651 26.34 -9.36 8.62
C TRP A 651 25.91 -8.05 9.28
N VAL A 652 24.86 -8.11 10.11
CA VAL A 652 24.31 -6.96 10.84
C VAL A 652 24.50 -7.21 12.33
N ARG A 653 24.91 -6.17 13.08
CA ARG A 653 25.13 -6.28 14.52
C ARG A 653 23.79 -6.49 15.24
N ASN A 654 23.78 -7.34 16.27
CA ASN A 654 22.53 -7.80 16.91
C ASN A 654 21.65 -6.67 17.47
N ASN A 655 22.24 -5.55 17.90
CA ASN A 655 21.50 -4.37 18.37
C ASN A 655 20.85 -3.54 17.24
N LEU A 656 21.35 -3.65 16.01
CA LEU A 656 20.82 -2.95 14.84
C LEU A 656 19.75 -3.77 14.09
N LYS A 657 19.68 -5.09 14.33
CA LYS A 657 18.78 -6.05 13.66
C LYS A 657 17.32 -5.59 13.60
N ALA A 658 16.79 -4.98 14.67
CA ALA A 658 15.40 -4.51 14.73
C ALA A 658 15.07 -3.35 13.77
N HIS A 659 16.09 -2.76 13.13
CA HIS A 659 15.97 -1.63 12.22
C HIS A 659 16.43 -1.95 10.78
N VAL A 660 16.91 -3.18 10.54
CA VAL A 660 17.36 -3.67 9.24
C VAL A 660 16.44 -4.79 8.76
N GLY A 661 15.97 -4.69 7.54
CA GLY A 661 15.12 -5.72 6.95
C GLY A 661 14.87 -5.52 5.47
N ASP A 662 13.85 -6.21 4.96
CA ASP A 662 13.54 -6.29 3.52
C ASP A 662 14.78 -6.70 2.71
N VAL A 663 15.49 -7.73 3.18
CA VAL A 663 16.71 -8.20 2.51
C VAL A 663 16.34 -8.91 1.20
N ASP A 664 16.84 -8.36 0.09
CA ASP A 664 16.68 -8.89 -1.26
C ASP A 664 18.05 -9.08 -1.92
N ALA A 665 18.11 -9.96 -2.92
CA ALA A 665 19.36 -10.37 -3.58
C ALA A 665 19.20 -10.44 -5.10
N ALA A 666 20.24 -10.01 -5.83
CA ALA A 666 20.24 -9.93 -7.29
C ALA A 666 21.57 -10.43 -7.90
N ALA A 667 21.55 -10.81 -9.18
CA ALA A 667 22.74 -11.21 -9.93
C ALA A 667 22.62 -10.78 -11.41
N VAL A 668 23.73 -10.36 -12.02
CA VAL A 668 23.79 -9.95 -13.44
C VAL A 668 25.05 -10.53 -14.09
N PRO A 669 24.96 -11.54 -14.97
CA PRO A 669 26.11 -12.11 -15.67
C PRO A 669 26.61 -11.22 -16.83
N CYS A 670 27.92 -10.95 -16.85
CA CYS A 670 28.61 -10.19 -17.92
C CYS A 670 29.66 -11.03 -18.68
N GLY A 671 29.71 -12.35 -18.46
CA GLY A 671 30.60 -13.26 -19.19
C GLY A 671 30.23 -13.42 -20.67
N PHE A 672 30.66 -14.52 -21.28
CA PHE A 672 30.40 -14.78 -22.70
C PHE A 672 28.89 -14.72 -22.99
N GLY A 673 28.50 -13.95 -24.00
CA GLY A 673 27.10 -13.75 -24.40
C GLY A 673 26.19 -13.10 -23.34
N ARG A 674 26.72 -12.47 -22.28
CA ARG A 674 25.95 -12.03 -21.09
C ARG A 674 25.18 -13.18 -20.41
N ALA A 675 25.67 -14.42 -20.54
CA ALA A 675 25.00 -15.62 -20.05
C ALA A 675 25.89 -16.51 -19.14
N ILE A 676 27.15 -16.12 -18.90
CA ILE A 676 28.07 -16.84 -18.02
C ILE A 676 28.46 -15.95 -16.84
N GLY A 677 28.29 -16.47 -15.62
CA GLY A 677 28.56 -15.76 -14.37
C GLY A 677 30.03 -15.57 -13.96
N ASN A 678 31.00 -15.89 -14.82
CA ASN A 678 32.44 -15.77 -14.49
C ASN A 678 32.95 -14.31 -14.46
N LYS A 679 32.10 -13.39 -14.91
CA LYS A 679 32.19 -11.94 -14.88
C LYS A 679 30.78 -11.39 -14.70
N GLY A 680 30.64 -10.20 -14.13
CA GLY A 680 29.35 -9.58 -13.83
C GLY A 680 29.27 -9.09 -12.39
N ALA A 681 28.07 -9.12 -11.81
CA ALA A 681 27.82 -8.63 -10.47
C ALA A 681 26.84 -9.50 -9.67
N VAL A 682 26.97 -9.45 -8.35
CA VAL A 682 25.97 -9.91 -7.38
C VAL A 682 25.69 -8.78 -6.40
N GLY A 683 24.43 -8.61 -6.02
CA GLY A 683 23.99 -7.51 -5.17
C GLY A 683 23.14 -7.96 -4.00
N LEU A 684 23.17 -7.17 -2.93
CA LEU A 684 22.21 -7.19 -1.83
C LEU A 684 21.55 -5.82 -1.71
N ARG A 685 20.23 -5.81 -1.51
CA ARG A 685 19.41 -4.64 -1.19
C ARG A 685 18.84 -4.84 0.20
N ILE A 686 18.89 -3.79 1.03
CA ILE A 686 18.30 -3.78 2.37
C ILE A 686 17.55 -2.47 2.61
N ARG A 687 16.69 -2.47 3.61
CA ARG A 687 16.08 -1.29 4.20
C ARG A 687 16.62 -1.08 5.62
N VAL A 688 17.14 0.10 5.91
CA VAL A 688 17.69 0.51 7.21
C VAL A 688 17.03 1.81 7.64
N TYR A 689 16.33 1.83 8.77
CA TYR A 689 15.53 3.00 9.21
C TYR A 689 14.64 3.61 8.09
N ASP A 690 13.99 2.73 7.32
CA ASP A 690 13.17 3.08 6.14
C ASP A 690 13.91 3.78 4.97
N ARG A 691 15.24 3.62 4.88
CA ARG A 691 16.06 4.00 3.72
C ARG A 691 16.61 2.79 2.99
N VAL A 692 16.62 2.84 1.66
CA VAL A 692 17.06 1.75 0.78
C VAL A 692 18.56 1.87 0.52
N ILE A 693 19.31 0.84 0.91
CA ILE A 693 20.76 0.77 0.70
C ILE A 693 21.07 -0.48 -0.13
N CYS A 694 21.82 -0.30 -1.23
CA CYS A 694 22.23 -1.37 -2.12
C CYS A 694 23.76 -1.56 -2.09
N PHE A 695 24.20 -2.82 -2.11
CA PHE A 695 25.61 -3.21 -2.13
C PHE A 695 25.86 -4.13 -3.31
N ILE A 696 26.82 -3.81 -4.17
CA ILE A 696 27.05 -4.48 -5.44
C ILE A 696 28.50 -4.94 -5.51
N ASN A 697 28.72 -6.26 -5.50
CA ASN A 697 30.02 -6.86 -5.74
C ASN A 697 30.17 -7.16 -7.24
N CYS A 698 31.21 -6.61 -7.89
CA CYS A 698 31.47 -6.83 -9.32
C CYS A 698 32.81 -7.54 -9.60
N HIS A 699 32.86 -8.19 -10.76
CA HIS A 699 34.07 -8.69 -11.39
C HIS A 699 33.98 -8.40 -12.89
N PHE A 700 34.63 -7.33 -13.36
CA PHE A 700 34.54 -6.86 -14.75
C PHE A 700 35.64 -7.40 -15.66
N ALA A 701 35.50 -7.18 -16.96
CA ALA A 701 36.42 -7.65 -17.99
C ALA A 701 37.91 -7.35 -17.69
N ALA A 702 38.71 -8.41 -17.64
CA ALA A 702 40.15 -8.35 -17.43
C ALA A 702 40.92 -7.92 -18.71
N HIS A 703 42.25 -7.77 -18.55
CA HIS A 703 43.22 -7.26 -19.55
C HIS A 703 43.25 -5.73 -19.70
N LEU A 704 44.43 -5.21 -20.04
CA LEU A 704 44.72 -3.76 -20.15
C LEU A 704 43.76 -3.06 -21.12
N GLU A 705 43.69 -3.56 -22.36
CA GLU A 705 42.91 -2.97 -23.47
C GLU A 705 41.39 -3.01 -23.30
N ALA A 706 40.85 -3.75 -22.32
CA ALA A 706 39.43 -4.03 -22.23
C ALA A 706 38.58 -2.91 -21.56
N VAL A 707 39.04 -1.66 -21.57
CA VAL A 707 38.40 -0.50 -20.91
C VAL A 707 36.93 -0.37 -21.34
N ASN A 708 36.69 -0.24 -22.66
CA ASN A 708 35.33 -0.13 -23.21
C ASN A 708 34.41 -1.30 -22.80
N ARG A 709 34.98 -2.48 -22.55
CA ARG A 709 34.20 -3.64 -22.08
C ARG A 709 33.86 -3.53 -20.59
N ARG A 710 34.78 -3.04 -19.74
CA ARG A 710 34.47 -2.72 -18.33
C ARG A 710 33.39 -1.65 -18.22
N ASN A 711 33.43 -0.63 -19.08
CA ASN A 711 32.38 0.39 -19.16
C ASN A 711 31.02 -0.22 -19.52
N ALA A 712 30.98 -1.11 -20.52
CA ALA A 712 29.78 -1.82 -20.95
C ALA A 712 29.30 -2.94 -20.00
N ASP A 713 30.17 -3.43 -19.11
CA ASP A 713 29.81 -4.29 -17.99
C ASP A 713 29.13 -3.45 -16.89
N PHE A 714 29.68 -2.27 -16.54
CA PHE A 714 29.08 -1.34 -15.57
C PHE A 714 27.69 -0.85 -16.00
N ASP A 715 27.53 -0.31 -17.22
CA ASP A 715 26.25 0.21 -17.70
C ASP A 715 25.17 -0.89 -17.72
N HIS A 716 25.54 -2.11 -18.10
CA HIS A 716 24.64 -3.26 -18.05
C HIS A 716 24.21 -3.59 -16.61
N VAL A 717 25.16 -3.74 -15.68
CA VAL A 717 24.86 -4.02 -14.27
C VAL A 717 23.98 -2.94 -13.66
N TYR A 718 24.28 -1.66 -13.92
CA TYR A 718 23.50 -0.54 -13.37
C TYR A 718 22.05 -0.53 -13.88
N ARG A 719 21.83 -0.86 -15.17
CA ARG A 719 20.49 -0.86 -15.79
C ARG A 719 19.67 -2.11 -15.50
N THR A 720 20.29 -3.29 -15.37
CA THR A 720 19.56 -4.58 -15.34
C THR A 720 19.62 -5.30 -13.99
N MET A 721 20.22 -4.72 -12.95
CA MET A 721 20.15 -5.31 -11.61
C MET A 721 18.80 -4.99 -10.96
N THR A 722 18.01 -6.04 -10.72
CA THR A 722 16.68 -5.98 -10.10
C THR A 722 16.62 -6.92 -8.89
N PHE A 723 16.12 -6.44 -7.76
CA PHE A 723 16.09 -7.15 -6.48
C PHE A 723 14.76 -7.86 -6.20
N GLY A 724 13.81 -7.86 -7.14
CA GLY A 724 12.58 -8.62 -7.00
C GLY A 724 12.82 -10.14 -6.95
N ARG A 725 12.39 -10.79 -5.86
CA ARG A 725 12.01 -12.21 -5.95
C ARG A 725 10.81 -12.33 -6.90
N PRO A 726 10.73 -13.35 -7.78
CA PRO A 726 9.48 -13.66 -8.48
C PRO A 726 8.41 -13.95 -7.41
N SER A 727 7.43 -13.05 -7.29
CA SER A 727 6.49 -13.04 -6.17
C SER A 727 5.52 -14.22 -6.26
N ASN A 728 5.64 -15.14 -5.30
CA ASN A 728 4.68 -16.17 -4.89
C ASN A 728 3.59 -16.55 -5.90
N PHE A 729 3.77 -17.72 -6.53
CA PHE A 729 2.81 -18.47 -7.35
C PHE A 729 1.50 -18.91 -6.62
N PHE A 730 1.17 -18.34 -5.48
CA PHE A 730 -0.05 -18.66 -4.72
C PHE A 730 -1.23 -17.78 -5.14
N ASN A 731 -1.62 -17.89 -6.42
CA ASN A 731 -2.99 -17.64 -6.92
C ASN A 731 -3.21 -18.09 -8.39
N SER A 732 -2.40 -19.01 -8.93
CA SER A 732 -2.66 -19.64 -10.23
C SER A 732 -2.07 -21.06 -10.27
N ALA A 733 -2.87 -22.03 -9.85
CA ALA A 733 -2.61 -23.42 -10.19
C ALA A 733 -3.02 -23.66 -11.66
N ALA A 734 -2.22 -24.45 -12.38
CA ALA A 734 -2.44 -24.92 -13.76
C ALA A 734 -2.20 -23.93 -14.92
N ALA A 735 -0.93 -23.55 -15.14
CA ALA A 735 -0.39 -23.35 -16.50
C ALA A 735 1.08 -23.81 -16.55
N GLY A 736 1.44 -24.62 -17.55
CA GLY A 736 2.77 -25.22 -17.66
C GLY A 736 3.79 -24.35 -18.40
N THR A 737 5.04 -24.39 -17.93
CA THR A 737 6.30 -24.10 -18.65
C THR A 737 6.21 -23.45 -20.04
N SER A 738 6.42 -22.13 -20.13
CA SER A 738 7.36 -21.45 -21.06
C SER A 738 7.17 -19.92 -21.05
N SER A 739 7.75 -19.21 -20.07
CA SER A 739 7.87 -17.75 -20.08
C SER A 739 9.01 -17.30 -19.16
N ALA A 740 10.25 -17.49 -19.62
CA ALA A 740 11.34 -16.59 -19.25
C ALA A 740 11.31 -15.41 -20.23
N VAL A 741 11.68 -14.21 -19.76
CA VAL A 741 11.50 -12.92 -20.46
C VAL A 741 10.05 -12.42 -20.51
N MET A 742 9.60 -11.80 -19.41
CA MET A 742 8.65 -10.66 -19.30
C MET A 742 8.31 -10.48 -17.80
N GLY A 743 9.23 -9.90 -17.04
CA GLY A 743 9.02 -9.55 -15.63
C GLY A 743 8.78 -8.04 -15.49
N GLY A 744 7.68 -7.67 -14.85
CA GLY A 744 7.18 -6.30 -14.65
C GLY A 744 8.12 -5.14 -14.97
N HIS A 745 7.85 -4.47 -16.09
CA HIS A 745 8.38 -3.12 -16.33
C HIS A 745 7.75 -2.16 -15.32
N SER A 746 8.59 -1.33 -14.69
CA SER A 746 8.14 -0.10 -14.06
C SER A 746 7.46 0.80 -15.12
N PRO A 747 6.43 1.58 -14.76
CA PRO A 747 6.02 2.68 -15.62
C PRO A 747 7.19 3.66 -15.71
N GLU A 748 7.74 3.82 -16.91
CA GLU A 748 9.03 4.46 -17.22
C GLU A 748 10.28 3.70 -16.71
N GLY A 749 11.31 3.62 -17.56
CA GLY A 749 12.44 2.69 -17.42
C GLY A 749 13.54 3.17 -16.46
N ILE A 750 13.19 3.47 -15.21
CA ILE A 750 14.11 3.89 -14.15
C ILE A 750 14.74 2.65 -13.48
N PRO A 751 16.08 2.46 -13.51
CA PRO A 751 16.69 1.29 -12.88
C PRO A 751 16.55 1.31 -11.36
N GLU A 752 16.34 0.16 -10.71
CA GLU A 752 16.16 0.07 -9.25
C GLU A 752 17.36 0.62 -8.47
N LEU A 753 18.58 0.51 -9.03
CA LEU A 753 19.81 1.10 -8.47
C LEU A 753 19.87 2.63 -8.54
N SER A 754 18.99 3.30 -9.29
CA SER A 754 18.85 4.76 -9.25
C SER A 754 17.91 5.21 -8.12
N GLU A 755 16.88 4.42 -7.80
CA GLU A 755 15.90 4.73 -6.74
C GLU A 755 16.40 4.53 -5.30
N ALA A 756 17.52 3.84 -5.10
CA ALA A 756 18.11 3.67 -3.76
C ALA A 756 18.62 5.00 -3.15
N ASP A 757 18.57 5.12 -1.82
CA ASP A 757 19.07 6.31 -1.11
C ASP A 757 20.60 6.31 -1.00
N MET A 758 21.21 5.11 -0.99
CA MET A 758 22.66 4.89 -1.05
C MET A 758 22.97 3.62 -1.85
N VAL A 759 24.03 3.66 -2.67
CA VAL A 759 24.54 2.49 -3.40
C VAL A 759 26.05 2.41 -3.24
N ILE A 760 26.55 1.24 -2.84
CA ILE A 760 27.98 0.95 -2.72
C ILE A 760 28.37 -0.11 -3.75
N PHE A 761 29.26 0.24 -4.66
CA PHE A 761 29.92 -0.68 -5.57
C PHE A 761 31.27 -1.08 -4.98
N LEU A 762 31.55 -2.37 -4.91
CA LEU A 762 32.84 -2.93 -4.51
C LEU A 762 33.22 -4.06 -5.47
N GLY A 763 34.50 -4.40 -5.60
CA GLY A 763 34.88 -5.57 -6.37
C GLY A 763 36.23 -5.48 -7.07
N ASP A 764 36.51 -6.49 -7.90
CA ASP A 764 37.59 -6.47 -8.88
C ASP A 764 37.07 -5.86 -10.18
N PHE A 765 37.18 -4.54 -10.28
CA PHE A 765 36.77 -3.79 -11.48
C PHE A 765 37.79 -3.90 -12.60
N ASN A 766 38.95 -4.53 -12.37
CA ASN A 766 39.96 -4.86 -13.38
C ASN A 766 40.55 -3.70 -14.20
N TYR A 767 40.27 -2.44 -13.87
CA TYR A 767 40.96 -1.27 -14.44
C TYR A 767 42.45 -1.28 -14.08
N ARG A 768 43.28 -0.79 -14.99
CA ARG A 768 44.74 -0.90 -14.93
C ARG A 768 45.41 0.47 -14.96
N LEU A 769 46.73 0.46 -14.79
CA LEU A 769 47.56 1.62 -15.12
C LEU A 769 47.88 1.59 -16.62
N ASP A 770 47.65 2.71 -17.30
CA ASP A 770 47.92 2.89 -18.72
C ASP A 770 49.15 3.79 -18.97
N GLY A 771 49.81 3.63 -20.12
CA GLY A 771 50.93 4.47 -20.53
C GLY A 771 52.14 4.46 -19.58
N ILE A 772 52.38 3.34 -18.87
CA ILE A 772 53.50 3.13 -17.96
C ILE A 772 54.06 1.71 -18.10
N SER A 773 55.38 1.54 -18.01
CA SER A 773 56.02 0.21 -18.01
C SER A 773 55.96 -0.47 -16.63
N TYR A 774 56.25 -1.78 -16.62
CA TYR A 774 56.34 -2.55 -15.36
C TYR A 774 57.39 -1.96 -14.40
N ASP A 775 58.56 -1.61 -14.92
CA ASP A 775 59.69 -1.17 -14.11
C ASP A 775 59.44 0.24 -13.52
N GLU A 776 58.92 1.18 -14.32
CA GLU A 776 58.49 2.50 -13.83
C GLU A 776 57.39 2.39 -12.75
N ALA A 777 56.41 1.51 -12.95
CA ALA A 777 55.35 1.28 -11.98
C ALA A 777 55.91 0.71 -10.65
N ARG A 778 56.88 -0.22 -10.73
CA ARG A 778 57.57 -0.77 -9.55
C ARG A 778 58.39 0.30 -8.83
N ASP A 779 59.06 1.18 -9.57
CA ASP A 779 59.87 2.27 -9.00
C ASP A 779 58.98 3.26 -8.24
N PHE A 780 57.89 3.75 -8.83
CA PHE A 780 56.95 4.65 -8.13
C PHE A 780 56.29 3.98 -6.92
N VAL A 781 55.96 2.68 -6.98
CA VAL A 781 55.45 1.94 -5.82
C VAL A 781 56.51 1.87 -4.70
N SER A 782 57.78 1.62 -5.04
CA SER A 782 58.87 1.56 -4.05
C SER A 782 59.10 2.92 -3.37
N GLN A 783 58.97 4.01 -4.12
CA GLN A 783 59.07 5.39 -3.64
C GLN A 783 57.79 5.91 -2.97
N ARG A 784 56.72 5.10 -2.94
CA ARG A 784 55.36 5.48 -2.48
C ARG A 784 54.77 6.70 -3.20
N CYS A 785 55.21 6.95 -4.43
CA CYS A 785 54.76 8.04 -5.30
C CYS A 785 53.41 7.71 -5.96
N PHE A 786 52.39 7.47 -5.13
CA PHE A 786 51.08 7.02 -5.59
C PHE A 786 50.31 8.09 -6.39
N ASP A 787 50.64 9.38 -6.24
CA ASP A 787 50.07 10.48 -7.05
C ASP A 787 50.24 10.25 -8.55
N TRP A 788 51.49 10.07 -9.01
CA TRP A 788 51.81 9.80 -10.41
C TRP A 788 51.16 8.52 -10.96
N LEU A 789 51.01 7.49 -10.11
CA LEU A 789 50.32 6.26 -10.51
C LEU A 789 48.81 6.49 -10.64
N ARG A 790 48.19 7.36 -9.82
CA ARG A 790 46.75 7.69 -9.92
C ARG A 790 46.41 8.48 -11.17
N GLU A 791 47.35 9.26 -11.73
CA GLU A 791 47.20 9.90 -13.06
C GLU A 791 47.19 8.90 -14.22
N LYS A 792 47.67 7.66 -13.99
CA LYS A 792 47.66 6.57 -14.97
C LYS A 792 46.50 5.59 -14.78
N ASP A 793 45.66 5.78 -13.75
CA ASP A 793 44.55 4.89 -13.45
C ASP A 793 43.40 5.06 -14.46
N GLN A 794 43.10 3.99 -15.19
CA GLN A 794 42.04 3.99 -16.19
C GLN A 794 40.67 4.30 -15.57
N LEU A 795 40.37 3.82 -14.35
CA LEU A 795 39.06 4.07 -13.72
C LEU A 795 38.84 5.56 -13.45
N ARG A 796 39.84 6.25 -12.89
CA ARG A 796 39.81 7.72 -12.69
C ARG A 796 39.57 8.47 -14.00
N THR A 797 40.27 8.09 -15.07
CA THR A 797 40.11 8.70 -16.39
C THR A 797 38.68 8.56 -16.92
N GLU A 798 38.12 7.35 -16.89
CA GLU A 798 36.77 7.08 -17.39
C GLU A 798 35.67 7.75 -16.52
N MET A 799 35.90 7.88 -15.21
CA MET A 799 35.02 8.60 -14.29
C MET A 799 35.06 10.12 -14.49
N GLU A 800 36.24 10.70 -14.74
CA GLU A 800 36.40 12.15 -14.98
C GLU A 800 35.73 12.58 -16.29
N VAL A 801 35.82 11.74 -17.33
CA VAL A 801 35.08 11.92 -18.59
C VAL A 801 33.57 11.74 -18.39
N GLY A 802 33.17 10.86 -17.46
CA GLY A 802 31.76 10.56 -17.16
C GLY A 802 31.21 9.34 -17.91
N ASN A 803 32.07 8.41 -18.30
CA ASN A 803 31.70 7.17 -18.99
C ASN A 803 31.19 6.09 -18.03
N VAL A 804 31.63 6.10 -16.77
CA VAL A 804 31.29 5.12 -15.72
C VAL A 804 31.12 5.77 -14.36
N PHE A 805 30.38 5.11 -13.47
CA PHE A 805 30.21 5.50 -12.05
C PHE A 805 29.84 6.99 -11.87
N GLN A 806 28.97 7.50 -12.74
CA GLN A 806 28.55 8.89 -12.79
C GLN A 806 27.96 9.33 -11.44
N GLY A 807 28.51 10.39 -10.85
CA GLY A 807 28.13 10.91 -9.53
C GLY A 807 28.64 10.12 -8.33
N MET A 808 29.24 8.94 -8.54
CA MET A 808 29.80 8.14 -7.43
C MET A 808 31.16 8.65 -7.01
N ARG A 809 31.52 8.35 -5.77
CA ARG A 809 32.67 8.89 -5.06
C ARG A 809 33.60 7.77 -4.59
N GLU A 810 34.90 8.04 -4.62
CA GLU A 810 35.98 7.15 -4.19
C GLU A 810 36.94 7.93 -3.28
N ALA A 811 37.32 7.40 -2.12
CA ALA A 811 38.36 8.03 -1.31
C ALA A 811 39.73 7.99 -2.02
N VAL A 812 40.54 9.03 -1.85
CA VAL A 812 41.90 9.09 -2.43
C VAL A 812 42.72 7.91 -1.91
N ILE A 813 43.04 6.99 -2.82
CA ILE A 813 43.82 5.77 -2.55
C ILE A 813 45.22 6.13 -2.03
N ARG A 814 45.54 5.71 -0.80
CA ARG A 814 46.85 5.93 -0.15
C ARG A 814 47.66 4.65 0.04
N PHE A 815 47.17 3.52 -0.46
CA PHE A 815 47.80 2.20 -0.38
C PHE A 815 48.38 1.75 -1.74
N PRO A 816 49.38 0.84 -1.75
CA PRO A 816 49.99 0.32 -2.99
C PRO A 816 48.97 -0.40 -3.89
N PRO A 817 49.24 -0.53 -5.21
CA PRO A 817 48.45 -1.34 -6.13
C PRO A 817 48.21 -2.76 -5.60
N THR A 818 46.95 -3.22 -5.59
CA THR A 818 46.52 -4.48 -4.95
C THR A 818 46.80 -5.72 -5.79
N TYR A 819 47.07 -5.54 -7.08
CA TYR A 819 47.41 -6.56 -8.07
C TYR A 819 48.76 -6.22 -8.73
N LYS A 820 49.58 -7.15 -9.23
CA LYS A 820 49.53 -8.62 -9.08
C LYS A 820 50.67 -9.08 -8.16
N PHE A 821 50.35 -9.92 -7.19
CA PHE A 821 51.32 -10.51 -6.28
C PHE A 821 51.61 -11.98 -6.58
N GLU A 822 52.76 -12.46 -6.11
CA GLU A 822 53.03 -13.88 -5.92
C GLU A 822 52.42 -14.33 -4.59
N LYS A 823 51.72 -15.47 -4.60
CA LYS A 823 51.06 -16.01 -3.39
C LYS A 823 52.11 -16.39 -2.34
N HIS A 824 51.78 -16.15 -1.08
CA HIS A 824 52.63 -16.38 0.10
C HIS A 824 53.94 -15.58 0.15
N GLN A 825 54.15 -14.61 -0.75
CA GLN A 825 55.25 -13.63 -0.66
C GLN A 825 54.80 -12.37 0.10
N PRO A 826 55.44 -12.01 1.24
CA PRO A 826 55.09 -10.83 2.01
C PRO A 826 55.71 -9.53 1.46
N GLY A 827 55.01 -8.42 1.64
CA GLY A 827 55.51 -7.07 1.35
C GLY A 827 55.65 -6.73 -0.15
N LEU A 828 56.23 -5.56 -0.43
CA LEU A 828 56.35 -4.99 -1.79
C LEU A 828 57.43 -5.66 -2.66
N ALA A 829 58.11 -6.67 -2.14
CA ALA A 829 58.98 -7.54 -2.94
C ALA A 829 58.16 -8.54 -3.77
N GLY A 830 57.01 -9.00 -3.25
CA GLY A 830 56.19 -10.04 -3.86
C GLY A 830 55.31 -9.63 -5.04
N TYR A 831 55.58 -8.51 -5.73
CA TYR A 831 54.89 -8.22 -7.01
C TYR A 831 55.40 -9.16 -8.10
N ASP A 832 54.52 -9.59 -9.01
CA ASP A 832 54.77 -10.57 -10.08
C ASP A 832 56.14 -10.38 -10.76
N SER A 833 57.10 -11.23 -10.41
CA SER A 833 58.45 -11.26 -10.99
C SER A 833 58.59 -12.32 -12.09
N GLY A 834 57.51 -13.07 -12.37
CA GLY A 834 57.48 -14.12 -13.37
C GLY A 834 57.48 -13.61 -14.81
N GLU A 835 57.53 -14.55 -15.75
CA GLU A 835 57.67 -14.32 -17.21
C GLU A 835 56.66 -13.30 -17.80
N LYS A 836 55.47 -13.19 -17.20
CA LYS A 836 54.40 -12.30 -17.67
C LYS A 836 54.50 -10.86 -17.17
N ARG A 837 55.38 -10.57 -16.20
CA ARG A 837 55.68 -9.26 -15.58
C ARG A 837 54.48 -8.31 -15.58
N ARG A 838 53.38 -8.70 -14.91
CA ARG A 838 52.14 -7.92 -14.93
C ARG A 838 52.34 -6.59 -14.22
N ILE A 839 52.09 -5.48 -14.94
CA ILE A 839 52.13 -4.12 -14.39
C ILE A 839 51.21 -4.06 -13.16
N PRO A 840 51.70 -3.54 -12.01
CA PRO A 840 50.88 -3.35 -10.82
C PRO A 840 49.64 -2.48 -11.09
N ALA A 841 48.48 -2.81 -10.52
CA ALA A 841 47.23 -2.07 -10.72
C ALA A 841 46.32 -2.08 -9.47
N TRP A 842 45.50 -1.03 -9.33
CA TRP A 842 44.38 -0.99 -8.39
C TRP A 842 43.13 -1.58 -9.04
N CYS A 843 43.12 -2.91 -9.14
CA CYS A 843 41.98 -3.68 -9.64
C CYS A 843 40.81 -3.68 -8.64
N ASP A 844 41.12 -3.77 -7.35
CA ASP A 844 40.18 -3.95 -6.23
C ASP A 844 39.75 -2.59 -5.66
N ARG A 845 38.47 -2.23 -5.81
CA ARG A 845 37.97 -0.85 -5.57
C ARG A 845 36.69 -0.83 -4.75
N VAL A 846 36.40 0.31 -4.12
CA VAL A 846 35.13 0.59 -3.44
C VAL A 846 34.69 2.02 -3.75
N LEU A 847 33.50 2.16 -4.33
CA LEU A 847 32.87 3.43 -4.69
C LEU A 847 31.45 3.50 -4.15
N TYR A 848 30.90 4.70 -3.98
CA TYR A 848 29.54 4.86 -3.49
C TYR A 848 28.86 6.12 -4.01
N ARG A 849 27.51 6.12 -4.01
CA ARG A 849 26.70 7.34 -3.96
C ARG A 849 25.81 7.31 -2.73
N ASP A 850 25.50 8.47 -2.19
CA ASP A 850 24.47 8.70 -1.16
C ASP A 850 23.37 9.60 -1.74
N SER A 851 22.57 10.25 -0.89
CA SER A 851 21.47 11.13 -1.31
C SER A 851 21.91 12.58 -1.61
N ARG A 852 23.21 12.91 -1.52
CA ARG A 852 23.69 14.30 -1.68
C ARG A 852 23.86 14.71 -3.13
N SER A 853 23.08 15.70 -3.54
CA SER A 853 23.27 16.43 -4.81
C SER A 853 24.47 17.40 -4.78
N SER A 854 24.93 17.79 -3.60
CA SER A 854 26.07 18.70 -3.40
C SER A 854 26.89 18.35 -2.15
N HIS A 855 28.18 18.70 -2.14
CA HIS A 855 29.10 18.38 -1.04
C HIS A 855 28.71 18.99 0.31
N VAL A 856 28.08 20.16 0.26
CA VAL A 856 27.69 20.94 1.44
C VAL A 856 26.32 20.55 1.99
N SER A 857 25.60 19.63 1.35
CA SER A 857 24.30 19.15 1.82
C SER A 857 24.44 18.37 3.12
N GLU A 858 23.71 18.78 4.16
CA GLU A 858 23.60 18.09 5.44
C GLU A 858 22.47 17.04 5.44
N CYS A 859 22.49 16.13 6.40
CA CYS A 859 21.50 15.06 6.50
C CYS A 859 20.15 15.60 7.04
N CYS A 860 19.09 15.41 6.25
CA CYS A 860 17.72 15.88 6.50
C CYS A 860 16.73 15.01 5.69
N LEU A 861 15.42 15.19 5.78
CA LEU A 861 14.50 14.31 5.04
C LEU A 861 14.55 14.51 3.52
N ASP A 862 15.00 15.69 3.07
CA ASP A 862 15.28 15.99 1.66
C ASP A 862 16.58 15.35 1.15
N CYS A 863 17.51 15.03 2.06
CA CYS A 863 18.79 14.37 1.79
C CYS A 863 19.04 13.26 2.82
N PRO A 864 18.27 12.15 2.77
CA PRO A 864 18.09 11.28 3.91
C PRO A 864 19.24 10.32 4.22
N VAL A 865 20.20 10.16 3.32
CA VAL A 865 21.43 9.43 3.60
C VAL A 865 22.62 10.28 3.19
N VAL A 866 23.49 10.57 4.16
CA VAL A 866 24.76 11.28 3.99
C VAL A 866 25.86 10.37 4.49
N SER A 867 26.83 10.04 3.63
CA SER A 867 27.92 9.15 3.99
C SER A 867 29.29 9.78 3.74
N LEU A 868 30.25 9.47 4.60
CA LEU A 868 31.65 9.91 4.53
C LEU A 868 32.57 8.70 4.70
N ILE A 869 33.61 8.60 3.89
CA ILE A 869 34.64 7.57 4.07
C ILE A 869 35.58 7.97 5.21
N SER A 870 35.64 7.13 6.24
CA SER A 870 36.50 7.29 7.43
C SER A 870 37.81 6.49 7.33
N GLN A 871 37.82 5.39 6.57
CA GLN A 871 38.99 4.55 6.34
C GLN A 871 38.90 3.92 4.94
N TYR A 872 40.01 3.85 4.21
CA TYR A 872 40.09 3.14 2.93
C TYR A 872 41.51 2.58 2.70
N ASP A 873 41.69 1.29 2.98
CA ASP A 873 42.98 0.62 3.07
C ASP A 873 43.00 -0.75 2.37
N ALA A 874 44.21 -1.23 2.02
CA ALA A 874 44.46 -2.61 1.61
C ALA A 874 45.31 -3.34 2.67
N CYS A 875 44.95 -4.58 3.02
CA CYS A 875 45.72 -5.39 3.98
C CYS A 875 46.90 -6.07 3.27
N MET A 876 48.00 -5.33 3.12
CA MET A 876 49.19 -5.74 2.37
C MET A 876 49.94 -6.93 3.01
N ASP A 877 49.68 -7.21 4.29
CA ASP A 877 50.15 -8.33 5.10
C ASP A 877 49.49 -9.67 4.72
N VAL A 878 48.28 -9.64 4.12
CA VAL A 878 47.58 -10.83 3.65
C VAL A 878 48.22 -11.35 2.36
N THR A 879 48.52 -12.66 2.29
CA THR A 879 49.29 -13.25 1.18
C THR A 879 48.64 -14.47 0.50
N ASP A 880 47.42 -14.85 0.86
CA ASP A 880 46.76 -16.07 0.35
C ASP A 880 46.35 -16.00 -1.15
N SER A 881 46.32 -14.79 -1.72
CA SER A 881 45.94 -14.52 -3.11
C SER A 881 46.99 -13.64 -3.81
N ASP A 882 46.94 -13.61 -5.14
CA ASP A 882 47.68 -12.67 -5.98
C ASP A 882 47.04 -11.26 -6.01
N HIS A 883 45.91 -11.09 -5.32
CA HIS A 883 45.32 -9.81 -4.93
C HIS A 883 45.38 -9.59 -3.41
N LYS A 884 45.50 -8.32 -2.99
CA LYS A 884 45.34 -7.91 -1.59
C LYS A 884 43.88 -7.54 -1.29
N PRO A 885 43.30 -7.98 -0.15
CA PRO A 885 41.96 -7.57 0.23
C PRO A 885 41.94 -6.07 0.57
N VAL A 886 40.85 -5.42 0.19
CA VAL A 886 40.60 -3.99 0.42
C VAL A 886 39.43 -3.83 1.39
N ARG A 887 39.47 -2.78 2.22
CA ARG A 887 38.41 -2.45 3.18
C ARG A 887 38.14 -0.94 3.17
N CYS A 888 36.87 -0.57 3.11
CA CYS A 888 36.37 0.80 3.20
C CYS A 888 35.37 0.90 4.37
N ILE A 889 35.55 1.86 5.27
CA ILE A 889 34.60 2.12 6.38
C ILE A 889 33.91 3.45 6.13
N PHE A 890 32.59 3.38 6.00
CA PHE A 890 31.68 4.51 5.87
C PHE A 890 31.12 4.89 7.23
N SER A 891 31.13 6.18 7.54
CA SER A 891 30.26 6.77 8.56
C SER A 891 29.03 7.35 7.85
N VAL A 892 27.84 6.88 8.21
CA VAL A 892 26.58 7.16 7.51
C VAL A 892 25.61 7.81 8.49
N ASP A 893 25.20 9.04 8.21
CA ASP A 893 24.09 9.70 8.89
C ASP A 893 22.80 9.43 8.09
N ILE A 894 21.78 8.91 8.77
CA ILE A 894 20.50 8.50 8.17
C ILE A 894 19.36 9.32 8.82
N ALA A 895 18.68 10.15 8.03
CA ALA A 895 17.50 10.89 8.47
C ALA A 895 16.24 10.02 8.34
N LYS A 896 15.61 9.72 9.49
CA LYS A 896 14.31 9.06 9.58
C LYS A 896 13.24 10.01 10.10
N VAL A 897 12.00 9.71 9.76
CA VAL A 897 10.82 10.34 10.34
C VAL A 897 10.54 9.69 11.70
N ASP A 898 10.18 10.51 12.69
CA ASP A 898 9.53 10.11 13.93
C ASP A 898 8.01 10.11 13.65
N GLU A 899 7.44 8.96 13.27
CA GLU A 899 6.04 8.93 12.78
C GLU A 899 5.04 9.25 13.90
N SER A 900 5.44 9.05 15.16
CA SER A 900 4.69 9.48 16.35
C SER A 900 4.55 11.00 16.41
N VAL A 901 5.68 11.73 16.40
CA VAL A 901 5.67 13.21 16.44
C VAL A 901 5.03 13.78 15.17
N ARG A 902 5.32 13.22 13.99
CA ARG A 902 4.71 13.68 12.73
C ARG A 902 3.18 13.56 12.75
N ARG A 903 2.64 12.44 13.25
CA ARG A 903 1.20 12.17 13.36
C ARG A 903 0.51 13.10 14.36
N GLN A 904 1.19 13.47 15.45
CA GLN A 904 0.72 14.48 16.40
C GLN A 904 0.66 15.86 15.75
N GLU A 905 1.75 16.32 15.13
CA GLU A 905 1.80 17.62 14.44
C GLU A 905 0.78 17.71 13.30
N PHE A 906 0.55 16.63 12.54
CA PHE A 906 -0.52 16.55 11.53
C PHE A 906 -1.90 16.81 12.17
N GLY A 907 -2.20 16.13 13.28
CA GLY A 907 -3.45 16.31 14.01
C GLY A 907 -3.62 17.71 14.59
N ASP A 908 -2.54 18.31 15.06
CA ASP A 908 -2.56 19.66 15.62
C ASP A 908 -2.73 20.73 14.53
N ILE A 909 -2.11 20.58 13.35
CA ILE A 909 -2.36 21.44 12.19
C ILE A 909 -3.85 21.37 11.80
N MET A 910 -4.41 20.16 11.66
CA MET A 910 -5.83 19.95 11.32
C MET A 910 -6.81 20.57 12.34
N LYS A 911 -6.42 20.72 13.61
CA LYS A 911 -7.26 21.29 14.68
C LYS A 911 -7.07 22.79 14.92
N SER A 912 -5.89 23.32 14.63
CA SER A 912 -5.48 24.68 15.02
C SER A 912 -5.37 25.67 13.85
N ASN A 913 -5.13 25.21 12.62
CA ASN A 913 -5.04 26.10 11.46
C ASN A 913 -6.43 26.61 11.05
N GLU A 914 -6.64 27.92 11.13
CA GLU A 914 -7.94 28.56 10.87
C GLU A 914 -8.38 28.45 9.41
N GLU A 915 -7.44 28.51 8.46
CA GLU A 915 -7.73 28.40 7.02
C GLU A 915 -8.20 26.99 6.65
N ILE A 916 -7.52 25.96 7.13
CA ILE A 916 -7.92 24.55 6.98
C ILE A 916 -9.31 24.34 7.57
N ARG A 917 -9.58 24.88 8.76
CA ARG A 917 -10.89 24.77 9.41
C ARG A 917 -11.99 25.48 8.63
N TYR A 918 -11.72 26.67 8.10
CA TYR A 918 -12.66 27.41 7.27
C TYR A 918 -13.00 26.64 5.98
N ILE A 919 -11.98 26.12 5.28
CA ILE A 919 -12.18 25.32 4.07
C ILE A 919 -12.97 24.03 4.37
N ILE A 920 -12.69 23.36 5.49
CA ILE A 920 -13.46 22.18 5.91
C ILE A 920 -14.91 22.56 6.22
N ASP A 921 -15.16 23.64 6.97
CA ASP A 921 -16.51 24.09 7.32
C ASP A 921 -17.32 24.39 6.05
N GLU A 922 -16.77 25.19 5.13
CA GLU A 922 -17.40 25.53 3.84
C GLU A 922 -17.70 24.28 2.98
N LEU A 923 -16.73 23.37 2.78
CA LEU A 923 -16.89 22.19 1.92
C LEU A 923 -17.76 21.08 2.56
N CYS A 924 -17.91 21.07 3.88
CA CYS A 924 -18.76 20.12 4.59
C CYS A 924 -20.19 20.66 4.83
N LYS A 925 -20.52 21.90 4.43
CA LYS A 925 -21.90 22.43 4.57
C LYS A 925 -22.92 21.48 3.97
N ILE A 926 -23.93 21.13 4.77
CA ILE A 926 -25.05 20.31 4.31
C ILE A 926 -26.00 21.21 3.51
N PRO A 927 -26.30 20.91 2.24
CA PRO A 927 -27.23 21.71 1.44
C PRO A 927 -28.61 21.80 2.09
N GLU A 928 -29.25 22.97 2.00
CA GLU A 928 -30.60 23.12 2.51
C GLU A 928 -31.57 22.28 1.69
N THR A 929 -32.15 21.26 2.31
CA THR A 929 -33.18 20.42 1.69
C THR A 929 -34.54 20.52 2.38
N ILE A 930 -35.60 20.39 1.57
CA ILE A 930 -37.01 20.32 2.00
C ILE A 930 -37.58 18.97 1.56
N VAL A 931 -38.23 18.27 2.49
CA VAL A 931 -38.93 17.00 2.24
C VAL A 931 -40.44 17.25 2.28
N SER A 932 -41.19 16.69 1.34
CA SER A 932 -42.60 17.07 1.10
C SER A 932 -43.62 16.60 2.13
N THR A 933 -43.28 15.62 2.97
CA THR A 933 -44.17 15.11 4.04
C THR A 933 -43.37 14.45 5.17
N ASN A 934 -44.02 14.33 6.33
CA ASN A 934 -43.54 13.57 7.48
C ASN A 934 -44.37 12.30 7.72
N ASN A 935 -45.49 12.13 7.00
CA ASN A 935 -46.40 11.00 7.14
C ASN A 935 -46.86 10.51 5.75
N ILE A 936 -46.90 9.21 5.56
CA ILE A 936 -47.38 8.53 4.35
C ILE A 936 -48.32 7.41 4.79
N ILE A 937 -49.47 7.29 4.14
CA ILE A 937 -50.45 6.22 4.37
C ILE A 937 -50.59 5.47 3.05
N LEU A 938 -50.44 4.14 3.09
CA LEU A 938 -50.54 3.24 1.95
C LEU A 938 -51.74 2.29 2.15
N GLN A 939 -52.52 2.09 1.08
CA GLN A 939 -53.72 1.23 1.05
C GLN A 939 -53.86 0.58 -0.34
N ASN A 940 -53.92 -0.75 -0.44
CA ASN A 940 -54.21 -1.48 -1.70
C ASN A 940 -53.26 -1.15 -2.88
N GLN A 941 -52.01 -1.66 -2.84
CA GLN A 941 -50.97 -1.46 -3.87
C GLN A 941 -50.68 0.02 -4.23
N ASP A 942 -50.93 0.95 -3.30
CA ASP A 942 -50.71 2.38 -3.49
C ASP A 942 -49.22 2.69 -3.73
N THR A 943 -48.97 3.75 -4.51
CA THR A 943 -47.63 4.31 -4.72
C THR A 943 -47.68 5.80 -4.43
N ARG A 944 -46.90 6.23 -3.44
CA ARG A 944 -46.82 7.64 -3.01
C ARG A 944 -45.48 8.24 -3.40
N ILE A 945 -45.50 9.44 -3.96
CA ILE A 945 -44.29 10.18 -4.32
C ILE A 945 -43.89 11.08 -3.17
N LEU A 946 -42.73 10.79 -2.59
CA LEU A 946 -42.00 11.67 -1.70
C LEU A 946 -41.11 12.60 -2.54
N ARG A 947 -41.16 13.91 -2.31
CA ARG A 947 -40.28 14.88 -2.98
C ARG A 947 -39.23 15.40 -2.03
N ILE A 948 -37.97 15.31 -2.43
CA ILE A 948 -36.82 15.90 -1.74
C ILE A 948 -36.30 17.02 -2.64
N THR A 949 -36.41 18.27 -2.19
CA THR A 949 -35.97 19.45 -2.95
C THR A 949 -34.66 19.96 -2.41
N ASN A 950 -33.65 20.14 -3.26
CA ASN A 950 -32.47 20.93 -2.93
C ASN A 950 -32.81 22.42 -3.09
N LYS A 951 -32.53 23.23 -2.07
CA LYS A 951 -32.69 24.69 -2.04
C LYS A 951 -31.36 25.43 -2.01
N CYS A 952 -30.24 24.70 -1.99
CA CYS A 952 -28.93 25.29 -2.26
C CYS A 952 -28.82 25.58 -3.77
N GLY A 953 -28.34 26.78 -4.12
CA GLY A 953 -28.05 27.19 -5.49
C GLY A 953 -26.64 26.82 -5.98
N GLU A 954 -25.79 26.25 -5.11
CA GLU A 954 -24.36 26.04 -5.37
C GLU A 954 -23.92 24.58 -5.25
N ASN A 955 -24.41 23.84 -4.25
CA ASN A 955 -23.90 22.50 -3.91
C ASN A 955 -24.93 21.38 -4.17
N ASP A 956 -24.44 20.26 -4.71
CA ASP A 956 -25.18 19.00 -4.83
C ASP A 956 -25.54 18.44 -3.44
N ALA A 957 -26.79 18.00 -3.27
CA ALA A 957 -27.25 17.30 -2.08
C ALA A 957 -27.25 15.79 -2.33
N LEU A 958 -26.51 15.04 -1.52
CA LEU A 958 -26.57 13.58 -1.52
C LEU A 958 -27.63 13.14 -0.50
N PHE A 959 -28.57 12.30 -0.93
CA PHE A 959 -29.57 11.71 -0.03
C PHE A 959 -29.44 10.19 0.05
N GLU A 960 -29.80 9.65 1.21
CA GLU A 960 -29.94 8.23 1.49
C GLU A 960 -31.17 8.06 2.40
N ILE A 961 -32.02 7.09 2.10
CA ILE A 961 -33.19 6.74 2.88
C ILE A 961 -32.92 5.39 3.51
N ILE A 962 -32.95 5.36 4.84
CA ILE A 962 -32.92 4.11 5.62
C ILE A 962 -34.26 3.91 6.31
N CYS A 963 -34.53 2.69 6.78
CA CYS A 963 -35.52 2.49 7.82
C CYS A 963 -34.80 2.56 9.18
N GLU A 964 -35.47 3.10 10.20
CA GLU A 964 -34.95 3.15 11.58
C GLU A 964 -35.51 1.99 12.40
N GLY A 965 -36.77 1.65 12.14
CA GLY A 965 -37.45 0.51 12.73
C GLY A 965 -38.88 0.33 12.23
N GLN A 966 -39.46 -0.79 12.59
CA GLN A 966 -40.85 -1.15 12.27
C GLN A 966 -41.61 -1.61 13.50
N SER A 967 -42.93 -1.39 13.48
CA SER A 967 -43.86 -1.80 14.55
C SER A 967 -45.15 -2.35 13.94
N ILE A 968 -45.80 -3.25 14.68
CA ILE A 968 -47.19 -3.62 14.45
C ILE A 968 -48.05 -2.68 15.30
N ILE A 969 -49.17 -2.22 14.74
CA ILE A 969 -50.11 -1.34 15.44
C ILE A 969 -51.22 -2.20 16.05
N ASP A 970 -51.47 -2.00 17.33
CA ASP A 970 -52.51 -2.73 18.07
C ASP A 970 -53.94 -2.26 17.71
N GLU A 971 -54.96 -2.98 18.18
CA GLU A 971 -56.36 -2.63 17.95
C GLU A 971 -56.76 -1.25 18.55
N ASN A 972 -55.93 -0.67 19.43
CA ASN A 972 -56.13 0.66 20.02
C ASN A 972 -55.46 1.78 19.21
N GLY A 973 -54.68 1.46 18.18
CA GLY A 973 -53.95 2.42 17.36
C GLY A 973 -52.58 2.84 17.92
N GLN A 974 -52.08 2.17 18.95
CA GLN A 974 -50.70 2.33 19.46
C GLN A 974 -49.74 1.38 18.73
N ALA A 975 -48.57 1.90 18.36
CA ALA A 975 -47.49 1.09 17.84
C ALA A 975 -46.75 0.38 18.98
N SER A 976 -46.36 -0.88 18.78
CA SER A 976 -45.37 -1.55 19.64
C SER A 976 -44.02 -0.80 19.65
N ASP A 977 -43.15 -1.10 20.61
CA ASP A 977 -41.75 -0.65 20.57
C ASP A 977 -41.14 -0.97 19.19
N HIS A 978 -40.49 0.04 18.58
CA HIS A 978 -39.95 -0.08 17.23
C HIS A 978 -38.78 -1.07 17.19
N HIS A 979 -38.94 -2.17 16.46
CA HIS A 979 -37.87 -3.14 16.23
C HIS A 979 -36.81 -2.54 15.30
N SER A 980 -35.54 -2.58 15.72
CA SER A 980 -34.38 -2.05 14.98
C SER A 980 -34.07 -2.77 13.66
N ARG A 981 -34.84 -3.81 13.29
CA ARG A 981 -34.79 -4.53 12.00
C ARG A 981 -34.82 -3.60 10.77
N GLY A 982 -35.35 -2.38 10.92
CA GLY A 982 -35.28 -1.34 9.87
C GLY A 982 -33.86 -0.84 9.55
N SER A 983 -32.92 -0.89 10.51
CA SER A 983 -31.58 -0.29 10.36
C SER A 983 -30.73 -0.87 9.21
N TYR A 984 -31.08 -2.03 8.67
CA TYR A 984 -30.44 -2.62 7.50
C TYR A 984 -31.12 -2.27 6.18
N GLY A 985 -32.37 -1.82 6.21
CA GLY A 985 -33.15 -1.41 5.04
C GLY A 985 -34.65 -1.69 5.20
N PHE A 986 -35.36 -1.79 4.09
CA PHE A 986 -36.82 -1.66 4.09
C PHE A 986 -37.54 -2.98 4.48
N PRO A 987 -38.66 -2.90 5.23
CA PRO A 987 -39.55 -4.03 5.43
C PRO A 987 -40.01 -4.65 4.11
N GLN A 988 -40.25 -5.97 4.08
CA GLN A 988 -40.65 -6.70 2.88
C GLN A 988 -41.93 -6.16 2.20
N TRP A 989 -42.84 -5.54 2.95
CA TRP A 989 -44.06 -4.92 2.43
C TRP A 989 -43.85 -3.51 1.83
N LEU A 990 -42.61 -2.99 1.86
CA LEU A 990 -42.29 -1.61 1.52
C LEU A 990 -41.16 -1.53 0.49
N GLU A 991 -41.45 -0.93 -0.67
CA GLU A 991 -40.45 -0.56 -1.66
C GLU A 991 -40.21 0.96 -1.62
N VAL A 992 -38.94 1.38 -1.72
CA VAL A 992 -38.53 2.78 -1.73
C VAL A 992 -37.51 2.99 -2.84
N THR A 993 -37.93 3.61 -3.93
CA THR A 993 -37.15 3.65 -5.17
C THR A 993 -37.17 5.06 -5.79
N PRO A 994 -36.01 5.73 -5.98
CA PRO A 994 -34.68 5.36 -5.49
C PRO A 994 -34.51 5.67 -3.99
N ALA A 995 -33.90 4.77 -3.23
CA ALA A 995 -33.58 5.04 -1.82
C ALA A 995 -32.34 5.93 -1.62
N ALA A 996 -31.50 6.15 -2.64
CA ALA A 996 -30.35 7.05 -2.55
C ALA A 996 -30.11 7.76 -3.89
N GLY A 997 -29.43 8.90 -3.86
CA GLY A 997 -29.05 9.61 -5.09
C GLY A 997 -28.49 11.02 -4.87
N ILE A 998 -28.34 11.73 -5.99
CA ILE A 998 -27.75 13.07 -6.08
C ILE A 998 -28.84 14.06 -6.53
N ILE A 999 -29.00 15.17 -5.81
CA ILE A 999 -29.94 16.25 -6.14
C ILE A 999 -29.15 17.51 -6.45
N LYS A 1000 -29.12 17.88 -7.74
CA LYS A 1000 -28.45 19.10 -8.22
C LYS A 1000 -29.03 20.37 -7.57
N PRO A 1001 -28.27 21.48 -7.52
CA PRO A 1001 -28.77 22.77 -7.06
C PRO A 1001 -30.13 23.14 -7.66
N ASP A 1002 -31.05 23.62 -6.82
CA ASP A 1002 -32.45 23.95 -7.16
C ASP A 1002 -33.32 22.82 -7.77
N HIS A 1003 -32.84 21.57 -7.82
CA HIS A 1003 -33.60 20.44 -8.37
C HIS A 1003 -34.41 19.66 -7.30
N ILE A 1004 -35.30 18.79 -7.77
CA ILE A 1004 -36.15 17.92 -6.95
C ILE A 1004 -35.88 16.47 -7.33
N ALA A 1005 -35.60 15.63 -6.33
CA ALA A 1005 -35.70 14.17 -6.47
C ALA A 1005 -37.11 13.71 -6.12
N GLU A 1006 -37.68 12.85 -6.95
CA GLU A 1006 -38.94 12.15 -6.70
C GLU A 1006 -38.63 10.71 -6.30
N VAL A 1007 -39.11 10.29 -5.14
CA VAL A 1007 -38.93 8.95 -4.58
C VAL A 1007 -40.28 8.28 -4.49
N SER A 1008 -40.43 7.15 -5.18
CA SER A 1008 -41.61 6.31 -5.10
C SER A 1008 -41.55 5.45 -3.85
N ILE A 1009 -42.62 5.48 -3.07
CA ILE A 1009 -42.82 4.64 -1.88
C ILE A 1009 -44.05 3.79 -2.17
N HIS A 1010 -43.83 2.49 -2.38
CA HIS A 1010 -44.83 1.54 -2.86
C HIS A 1010 -45.10 0.43 -1.84
N LEU A 1011 -46.37 0.02 -1.74
CA LEU A 1011 -46.81 -1.12 -0.97
C LEU A 1011 -46.71 -2.39 -1.80
N GLU A 1012 -45.80 -3.29 -1.42
CA GLU A 1012 -45.54 -4.54 -2.13
C GLU A 1012 -46.30 -5.71 -1.46
N ASP A 1013 -47.30 -6.26 -2.17
CA ASP A 1013 -48.09 -7.41 -1.72
C ASP A 1013 -47.30 -8.72 -1.93
N PHE A 1014 -46.49 -9.12 -0.96
CA PHE A 1014 -45.87 -10.45 -0.99
C PHE A 1014 -46.91 -11.55 -0.70
N PRO A 1015 -47.17 -12.49 -1.64
CA PRO A 1015 -47.89 -13.71 -1.30
C PRO A 1015 -47.00 -14.57 -0.39
N THR A 1016 -47.42 -14.76 0.87
CA THR A 1016 -46.76 -15.68 1.79
C THR A 1016 -46.74 -17.08 1.20
N LEU A 1017 -45.56 -17.57 0.82
CA LEU A 1017 -45.38 -18.97 0.45
C LEU A 1017 -45.56 -19.81 1.72
N GLU A 1018 -46.71 -20.47 1.86
CA GLU A 1018 -46.96 -21.43 2.93
C GLU A 1018 -46.04 -22.64 2.77
N VAL A 1019 -44.88 -22.62 3.45
CA VAL A 1019 -43.99 -23.78 3.53
C VAL A 1019 -44.60 -24.82 4.46
N PHE A 1020 -45.43 -25.70 3.90
CA PHE A 1020 -46.00 -26.85 4.61
C PHE A 1020 -44.91 -27.91 4.90
N GLY A 1021 -44.39 -27.90 6.12
CA GLY A 1021 -43.69 -29.03 6.73
C GLY A 1021 -44.56 -29.67 7.82
N ASP A 1022 -44.88 -30.97 7.68
CA ASP A 1022 -45.58 -31.80 8.68
C ASP A 1022 -46.84 -31.21 9.36
N GLY A 1023 -47.60 -30.39 8.64
CA GLY A 1023 -48.98 -30.03 8.99
C GLY A 1023 -49.16 -29.13 10.23
N VAL A 1024 -48.09 -28.46 10.70
CA VAL A 1024 -48.15 -27.46 11.77
C VAL A 1024 -47.39 -26.20 11.34
N PRO A 1025 -48.02 -25.01 11.30
CA PRO A 1025 -47.32 -23.78 10.97
C PRO A 1025 -46.31 -23.41 12.07
N GLN A 1026 -45.04 -23.20 11.71
CA GLN A 1026 -43.97 -22.86 12.66
C GLN A 1026 -43.68 -21.35 12.81
N ASN A 1027 -44.47 -20.47 12.19
CA ASN A 1027 -44.36 -19.02 12.39
C ASN A 1027 -45.53 -18.48 13.25
N PRO A 1028 -45.28 -18.00 14.48
CA PRO A 1028 -46.31 -17.34 15.30
C PRO A 1028 -46.76 -15.96 14.77
N LEU A 1029 -46.11 -15.45 13.72
CA LEU A 1029 -46.42 -14.19 13.03
C LEU A 1029 -47.22 -14.40 11.72
N CYS A 1030 -47.82 -15.59 11.53
CA CYS A 1030 -48.50 -15.97 10.29
C CYS A 1030 -50.03 -15.73 10.31
N GLU A 1031 -50.50 -14.61 10.86
CA GLU A 1031 -51.88 -14.08 10.68
C GLU A 1031 -51.89 -12.53 10.63
N ASP A 1032 -50.95 -11.95 9.88
CA ASP A 1032 -50.61 -10.52 9.96
C ASP A 1032 -51.61 -9.60 9.22
N THR A 1033 -52.86 -9.57 9.69
CA THR A 1033 -53.97 -8.74 9.18
C THR A 1033 -54.04 -7.33 9.77
N GLY A 1034 -53.14 -6.99 10.70
CA GLY A 1034 -53.08 -5.70 11.38
C GLY A 1034 -52.43 -4.56 10.57
N ASP A 1035 -52.68 -3.33 11.00
CA ASP A 1035 -51.98 -2.13 10.52
C ASP A 1035 -50.48 -2.22 10.85
N LYS A 1036 -49.62 -1.84 9.89
CA LYS A 1036 -48.15 -1.88 10.05
C LYS A 1036 -47.53 -0.49 9.94
N GLU A 1037 -46.42 -0.28 10.62
CA GLU A 1037 -45.69 0.98 10.64
C GLU A 1037 -44.20 0.79 10.38
N ALA A 1038 -43.63 1.67 9.57
CA ALA A 1038 -42.19 1.84 9.40
C ALA A 1038 -41.81 3.30 9.62
N ILE A 1039 -40.68 3.55 10.27
CA ILE A 1039 -40.07 4.88 10.37
C ILE A 1039 -38.93 4.93 9.36
N LEU A 1040 -39.10 5.71 8.28
CA LEU A 1040 -38.04 6.00 7.34
C LEU A 1040 -37.28 7.26 7.76
N VAL A 1041 -35.99 7.32 7.46
CA VAL A 1041 -35.14 8.49 7.72
C VAL A 1041 -34.45 8.86 6.42
N VAL A 1042 -34.82 10.03 5.88
CA VAL A 1042 -34.07 10.66 4.79
C VAL A 1042 -32.87 11.35 5.42
N LYS A 1043 -31.68 10.76 5.27
CA LYS A 1043 -30.39 11.37 5.58
C LYS A 1043 -29.95 12.21 4.39
N VAL A 1044 -29.58 13.47 4.63
CA VAL A 1044 -28.97 14.35 3.61
C VAL A 1044 -27.57 14.77 4.05
N ARG A 1045 -26.59 14.69 3.15
CA ARG A 1045 -25.21 15.15 3.34
C ARG A 1045 -24.73 15.98 2.15
N GLY A 1046 -23.74 16.85 2.38
CA GLY A 1046 -22.95 17.47 1.31
C GLY A 1046 -21.92 16.51 0.73
N THR A 1047 -21.33 16.88 -0.42
CA THR A 1047 -20.38 16.05 -1.17
C THR A 1047 -19.17 15.55 -0.37
N PHE A 1048 -18.67 16.36 0.57
CA PHE A 1048 -17.47 16.05 1.35
C PHE A 1048 -17.71 15.79 2.85
N ASN A 1049 -18.96 15.83 3.32
CA ASN A 1049 -19.27 15.65 4.73
C ASN A 1049 -19.35 14.15 5.11
N THR A 1050 -18.46 13.70 6.01
CA THR A 1050 -18.42 12.30 6.49
C THR A 1050 -19.19 12.05 7.77
N ASN A 1051 -19.50 13.08 8.57
CA ASN A 1051 -19.89 12.91 9.98
C ASN A 1051 -21.30 13.44 10.29
N GLU A 1052 -21.74 14.50 9.60
CA GLU A 1052 -23.03 15.14 9.88
C GLU A 1052 -24.02 14.89 8.74
N THR A 1053 -25.25 14.53 9.14
CA THR A 1053 -26.37 14.29 8.24
C THR A 1053 -27.60 15.05 8.73
N LYS A 1054 -28.27 15.79 7.83
CA LYS A 1054 -29.57 16.39 8.12
C LYS A 1054 -30.62 15.29 7.95
N ASN A 1055 -31.17 14.83 9.07
CA ASN A 1055 -32.07 13.68 9.12
C ASN A 1055 -33.53 14.13 9.19
N HIS A 1056 -34.36 13.64 8.27
CA HIS A 1056 -35.79 13.91 8.23
C HIS A 1056 -36.57 12.61 8.37
N ARG A 1057 -37.33 12.46 9.47
CA ARG A 1057 -38.08 11.25 9.80
C ARG A 1057 -39.46 11.27 9.13
N ILE A 1058 -39.84 10.15 8.52
CA ILE A 1058 -41.11 9.95 7.83
C ILE A 1058 -41.77 8.68 8.38
N ARG A 1059 -42.99 8.83 8.89
CA ARG A 1059 -43.82 7.72 9.34
C ARG A 1059 -44.60 7.15 8.16
N VAL A 1060 -44.36 5.90 7.81
CA VAL A 1060 -45.11 5.18 6.76
C VAL A 1060 -46.02 4.17 7.43
N ARG A 1061 -47.33 4.29 7.21
CA ARG A 1061 -48.37 3.40 7.77
C ARG A 1061 -49.08 2.65 6.65
N HIS A 1062 -49.09 1.33 6.74
CA HIS A 1062 -49.94 0.46 5.94
C HIS A 1062 -51.26 0.24 6.69
N CYS A 1063 -52.38 0.58 6.07
CA CYS A 1063 -53.71 0.38 6.65
C CYS A 1063 -54.46 -0.75 5.94
N CYS A 1064 -54.72 -1.85 6.64
CA CYS A 1064 -55.35 -3.04 6.07
C CYS A 1064 -56.88 -2.87 6.02
N SER A 1065 -57.48 -2.85 4.82
CA SER A 1065 -58.92 -2.58 4.68
C SER A 1065 -59.79 -3.85 4.88
N SER A 1066 -59.85 -4.35 6.11
CA SER A 1066 -60.67 -5.51 6.50
C SER A 1066 -61.67 -5.24 7.64
N GLN A 1067 -62.15 -4.00 7.79
CA GLN A 1067 -63.40 -3.76 8.53
C GLN A 1067 -64.61 -4.20 7.71
N THR A 1068 -65.01 -5.47 7.89
CA THR A 1068 -66.33 -5.95 7.44
C THR A 1068 -67.43 -5.09 8.07
N ALA A 1069 -68.32 -4.56 7.22
CA ALA A 1069 -69.44 -3.75 7.67
C ALA A 1069 -70.31 -4.53 8.66
N ARG A 1070 -70.27 -4.15 9.94
CA ARG A 1070 -71.24 -4.63 10.93
C ARG A 1070 -72.61 -4.08 10.55
N LEU A 1071 -73.49 -4.98 10.12
CA LEU A 1071 -74.91 -4.75 9.92
C LEU A 1071 -75.57 -4.45 11.27
N ASP A 1072 -75.66 -3.16 11.64
CA ASP A 1072 -76.59 -2.74 12.69
C ASP A 1072 -78.02 -2.53 12.11
N PRO A 1073 -79.06 -2.95 12.84
CA PRO A 1073 -80.43 -2.91 12.33
C PRO A 1073 -81.02 -1.50 12.37
N ARG A 1074 -81.71 -1.12 11.29
CA ARG A 1074 -82.44 0.15 11.12
C ARG A 1074 -83.31 0.52 12.34
N PRO A 1075 -83.28 1.80 12.74
CA PRO A 1075 -84.49 2.54 13.09
C PRO A 1075 -84.94 3.45 11.93
N LYS A 1076 -86.23 3.81 11.92
CA LYS A 1076 -86.84 4.72 10.92
C LYS A 1076 -86.69 6.18 11.37
N GLY A 1077 -86.44 7.10 10.43
CA GLY A 1077 -86.56 8.54 10.65
C GLY A 1077 -86.13 9.36 9.42
N SER A 1078 -87.01 10.24 8.95
CA SER A 1078 -86.74 11.27 7.91
C SER A 1078 -85.96 12.44 8.54
N GLU A 1079 -85.16 13.24 7.83
CA GLU A 1079 -85.50 14.13 6.70
C GLU A 1079 -84.25 14.57 5.89
N GLN A 1080 -84.47 15.24 4.76
CA GLN A 1080 -83.42 15.87 3.96
C GLN A 1080 -82.90 17.15 4.61
N ILE A 1081 -81.63 17.53 4.36
CA ILE A 1081 -81.25 18.86 3.84
C ILE A 1081 -79.82 18.80 3.28
N GLN A 1082 -79.59 19.61 2.25
CA GLN A 1082 -78.39 19.69 1.42
C GLN A 1082 -77.81 21.10 1.55
N GLY A 1083 -76.50 21.30 1.77
CA GLY A 1083 -75.96 22.66 1.81
C GLY A 1083 -74.52 22.88 2.31
N SER A 1084 -73.57 22.84 1.36
CA SER A 1084 -72.42 23.76 1.17
C SER A 1084 -71.50 24.21 2.33
N LEU A 1085 -70.20 24.13 2.05
CA LEU A 1085 -69.14 25.14 2.29
C LEU A 1085 -68.99 25.76 3.70
N LEU A 1086 -67.77 25.71 4.23
CA LEU A 1086 -67.11 26.90 4.79
C LEU A 1086 -65.58 26.73 4.82
N HIS A 1087 -64.87 27.81 4.51
CA HIS A 1087 -63.41 27.86 4.45
C HIS A 1087 -62.92 28.81 5.56
N ARG A 1088 -61.95 28.33 6.37
CA ARG A 1088 -60.92 29.10 7.10
C ARG A 1088 -61.32 29.99 8.31
N ALA A 1089 -60.43 29.92 9.31
CA ALA A 1089 -60.20 30.86 10.43
C ALA A 1089 -61.24 30.80 11.58
N ASP A 1090 -60.87 30.72 12.87
CA ASP A 1090 -59.84 31.50 13.58
C ASP A 1090 -59.14 30.75 14.75
N TYR A 1091 -57.86 31.10 14.98
CA TYR A 1091 -57.11 31.35 16.25
C TYR A 1091 -57.36 30.49 17.52
N GLN A 1092 -56.33 30.11 18.31
CA GLN A 1092 -55.32 31.04 18.87
C GLN A 1092 -54.06 30.35 19.45
N HIS A 1093 -52.92 31.05 19.35
CA HIS A 1093 -51.61 30.88 20.00
C HIS A 1093 -51.40 29.82 21.10
N LEU A 1094 -50.39 28.97 20.86
CA LEU A 1094 -49.32 28.72 21.84
C LEU A 1094 -47.96 28.70 21.13
N SER A 1095 -47.13 29.70 21.46
CA SER A 1095 -45.67 29.70 21.26
C SER A 1095 -45.07 28.51 22.01
N SER A 1096 -43.99 27.84 21.59
CA SER A 1096 -42.72 28.44 21.17
C SER A 1096 -41.82 27.51 20.35
N SER A 1097 -41.10 28.12 19.40
CA SER A 1097 -39.81 27.58 18.93
C SER A 1097 -38.88 27.36 20.12
N TYR A 1098 -38.31 26.16 20.25
CA TYR A 1098 -37.13 25.91 21.06
C TYR A 1098 -35.98 25.49 20.15
N ASP A 1099 -35.09 26.44 19.90
CA ASP A 1099 -33.74 26.18 19.44
C ASP A 1099 -33.02 25.28 20.46
N VAL A 1100 -32.79 24.02 20.10
CA VAL A 1100 -31.86 23.12 20.84
C VAL A 1100 -30.50 23.08 20.12
N VAL A 1101 -30.10 24.20 19.51
CA VAL A 1101 -28.80 24.38 18.84
C VAL A 1101 -27.84 25.24 19.68
N ASN A 1102 -28.35 26.00 20.66
CA ASN A 1102 -27.55 26.94 21.48
C ASN A 1102 -27.31 26.50 22.94
N HIS A 1103 -27.38 25.20 23.24
CA HIS A 1103 -27.01 24.65 24.56
C HIS A 1103 -26.07 23.44 24.54
N LEU A 1104 -25.41 23.18 23.40
CA LEU A 1104 -24.33 22.19 23.26
C LEU A 1104 -22.96 22.82 22.93
N ARG A 1105 -22.83 24.15 22.98
CA ARG A 1105 -21.58 24.87 22.68
C ARG A 1105 -20.63 25.07 23.88
N ASN A 1106 -20.98 24.58 25.08
CA ASN A 1106 -20.13 24.64 26.27
C ASN A 1106 -20.12 23.30 27.03
N LEU A 1107 -19.27 22.38 26.61
CA LEU A 1107 -18.69 21.35 27.48
C LEU A 1107 -17.21 21.18 27.09
N ASP A 1108 -16.35 21.99 27.70
CA ASP A 1108 -14.94 21.66 27.85
C ASP A 1108 -14.81 20.38 28.69
N SER A 1109 -13.98 19.44 28.22
CA SER A 1109 -13.29 18.37 28.98
C SER A 1109 -14.10 17.45 29.95
N PRO A 1110 -14.00 16.11 29.87
CA PRO A 1110 -13.13 15.25 29.03
C PRO A 1110 -13.86 14.29 28.07
#